data_AF-A0A9C9GYY2-F1
#
_entry.id   AF-A0A9C9GYY2-F1
#
_cell.length_a   1.000
_cell.length_b   1.000
_cell.length_c   1.000
_cell.angle_alpha   90.00
_cell.angle_beta   90.00
_cell.angle_gamma   90.00
#
_symmetry.space_group_name_H-M   'P 1'
#
loop_
_entity.id
_entity.type
_entity.pdbx_description
1 polymer ?
#
loop_
_entity_poly.entity_id
_entity_poly.type
_entity_poly.pdbx_seq_one_letter_code
_entity_poly.pdbx_strand_id
1 'polypeptide(L)'
;MRNGKTRAAIMENSNTGKTNHCAAVIGRFSAAWRAWLALLVVPVLLVMLSSCGGGGDGYSNPGLDGVPDTPEPNPAGVLLDGPGSTGAVEATVWLPPSPASESDMIGRLLTTRLEAIISPDASVDQVNNALESENATIVSMRRQSLFVTLKIPAVTSEAEAVDVAARLQATDGFLYVRPGYTYVAQIRPDSNGSEAIGHLQAIRMPAAWNAAQLARFNPKVTVLVPDYYYSEQPHPQVSAMRPLVGNTTEQVSDIPDLADTPGRYIGNHGVYVSGILGADFDDEDPTGTNPDPTALLDIVPVSVAGLTPFGVINRIVLSAPATGNYVLNTSIASYDTAEITEQDKYNLAVDAMHWRQVFSASQDRFFHASAAGNTSRQGPWAFAKYASAFNAASRVDDLRGLVEDISAFSTEEQVIFERIWTNIITNTPEAATRMNNTTVVIGVDGAGMLLPDANTGVDVGAPGESIMGPCSIADPSNASFDCDGALARYGGTSAASPLVAGLAAYLWALDPALTATQIRQLITDSFIQSDNTMIDAYHAVLAIDRLRPGMNVRKALLDVTGPNQDSAPNGRFDEQDIEKYLDAFAAYEGVRQQQGEEADDSRYDLNGDGFTGPAQTAGAVSMDLDADGFYTTLDVDINGQTVTFNEAVISDMDALCYFAFSDLYVGNTTQRDALLETQCGTSDTIFVTVVQMPPLVPVNGIIPVDIRAGINGNGVAGIALSITVTGASVTTIDGQTDASGDFSTTIEWDGASTQVRVEVTASQDELVARTEASSSVAQPDGVVIRSTLGSRIHTETRDSDGNEQQCIDSVTEDMLLTSPATTSSTCSVSLESSANVTVETSGNLVIDDRGLPESMNVSILAELQETSIWIPTPDGMGGTCYPVSSEGGGGITMRFTTTRDLTLDITGTLPETVSFMDDDPEVISLPKIVIAREGGGMLREVLLDTQLGRETSINRQIVLPALYTGAYNERVAYYDLSIGYKLVGASHCPSPPIGYPYHPNASLSDTMTVSIQFNK
;
A
#
# COMPACT_ATOMS: atom_id res chain seq x y z
N MET A 1 -21.78 40.98 -16.93
CA MET A 1 -21.58 42.45 -16.88
C MET A 1 -20.11 42.70 -16.52
N ARG A 2 -19.38 43.43 -17.40
CA ARG A 2 -18.03 44.06 -17.31
C ARG A 2 -16.85 43.16 -16.86
N ASN A 3 -15.98 42.61 -17.71
CA ASN A 3 -15.07 43.13 -18.78
C ASN A 3 -14.00 44.13 -18.35
N GLY A 4 -12.72 43.77 -18.59
CA GLY A 4 -11.54 44.65 -18.61
C GLY A 4 -10.25 43.96 -19.08
N LYS A 5 -10.06 43.82 -20.40
CA LYS A 5 -8.82 43.45 -21.11
C LYS A 5 -7.93 44.68 -21.38
N THR A 6 -6.73 44.40 -21.92
CA THR A 6 -5.73 45.24 -22.64
C THR A 6 -4.71 46.02 -21.79
N ARG A 7 -3.39 46.07 -22.11
CA ARG A 7 -2.71 45.96 -23.42
C ARG A 7 -1.19 45.73 -23.26
N ALA A 8 -0.58 45.10 -24.27
CA ALA A 8 0.86 45.01 -24.49
C ALA A 8 1.40 46.12 -25.43
N ALA A 9 2.70 46.40 -25.27
CA ALA A 9 3.73 46.62 -26.29
C ALA A 9 4.09 48.04 -26.85
N ILE A 10 5.42 48.17 -27.04
CA ILE A 10 6.23 48.96 -28.01
C ILE A 10 6.62 50.43 -27.67
N MET A 11 7.92 50.70 -27.38
CA MET A 11 8.84 51.41 -28.32
C MET A 11 10.28 51.61 -27.83
N GLU A 12 11.18 51.59 -28.81
CA GLU A 12 12.64 51.67 -28.82
C GLU A 12 13.24 53.06 -28.56
N ASN A 13 14.57 53.04 -28.32
CA ASN A 13 15.61 53.97 -28.74
C ASN A 13 15.67 55.40 -28.16
N SER A 14 16.78 55.67 -27.44
CA SER A 14 17.75 56.67 -27.92
C SER A 14 19.13 56.51 -27.27
N ASN A 15 20.10 56.25 -28.13
CA ASN A 15 21.53 56.51 -27.92
C ASN A 15 21.76 58.03 -27.94
N THR A 16 22.63 58.56 -27.06
CA THR A 16 23.69 59.54 -27.40
C THR A 16 24.49 60.00 -26.17
N GLY A 17 25.79 59.65 -26.14
CA GLY A 17 26.83 60.68 -25.94
C GLY A 17 27.65 60.68 -24.65
N LYS A 18 28.94 60.32 -24.84
CA LYS A 18 30.18 60.95 -24.30
C LYS A 18 30.92 60.35 -23.09
N THR A 19 31.93 59.55 -23.45
CA THR A 19 33.39 59.69 -23.16
C THR A 19 33.94 59.74 -21.73
N ASN A 20 34.79 58.73 -21.46
CA ASN A 20 36.12 58.75 -20.83
C ASN A 20 36.31 59.38 -19.44
N HIS A 21 36.44 58.52 -18.41
CA HIS A 21 37.60 58.45 -17.51
C HIS A 21 37.34 57.42 -16.40
N CYS A 22 38.16 56.36 -16.33
CA CYS A 22 38.68 55.74 -15.09
C CYS A 22 39.23 54.33 -15.38
N ALA A 23 40.45 54.30 -15.89
CA ALA A 23 41.34 53.14 -15.75
C ALA A 23 42.57 53.62 -14.97
N ALA A 24 42.53 53.50 -13.65
CA ALA A 24 43.69 53.45 -12.74
C ALA A 24 43.27 53.58 -11.26
N VAL A 25 42.71 52.55 -10.62
CA VAL A 25 42.94 52.22 -9.19
C VAL A 25 42.55 50.74 -8.96
N ILE A 26 43.29 49.80 -9.53
CA ILE A 26 43.29 48.41 -9.04
C ILE A 26 44.76 48.03 -8.89
N GLY A 27 45.25 48.17 -7.66
CA GLY A 27 46.64 47.91 -7.33
C GLY A 27 47.08 48.65 -6.08
N ARG A 28 46.36 48.46 -4.96
CA ARG A 28 46.75 48.83 -3.58
C ARG A 28 45.66 48.46 -2.56
N PHE A 29 45.23 47.19 -2.51
CA PHE A 29 44.33 46.74 -1.42
C PHE A 29 44.61 45.34 -0.85
N SER A 30 45.72 44.69 -1.19
CA SER A 30 46.00 43.31 -0.73
C SER A 30 47.01 43.16 0.41
N ALA A 31 47.64 44.25 0.90
CA ALA A 31 48.66 44.17 1.95
C ALA A 31 48.18 44.55 3.36
N ALA A 32 47.20 45.45 3.49
CA ALA A 32 46.73 45.91 4.80
C ALA A 32 45.78 44.92 5.49
N TRP A 33 45.08 44.08 4.72
CA TRP A 33 44.07 43.17 5.26
C TRP A 33 44.69 41.90 5.87
N ARG A 34 45.86 41.45 5.38
CA ARG A 34 46.59 40.30 5.94
C ARG A 34 47.26 40.59 7.28
N ALA A 35 47.57 41.86 7.58
CA ALA A 35 48.16 42.26 8.87
C ALA A 35 47.12 42.37 10.00
N TRP A 36 45.85 42.65 9.68
CA TRP A 36 44.79 42.80 10.68
C TRP A 36 44.23 41.46 11.18
N LEU A 37 44.17 40.43 10.33
CA LEU A 37 43.67 39.11 10.75
C LEU A 37 44.66 38.37 11.68
N ALA A 38 45.96 38.61 11.55
CA ALA A 38 46.99 37.97 12.38
C ALA A 38 47.07 38.55 13.81
N LEU A 39 46.54 39.76 14.05
CA LEU A 39 46.62 40.44 15.35
C LEU A 39 45.44 40.13 16.29
N LEU A 40 44.34 39.55 15.78
CA LEU A 40 43.15 39.21 16.57
C LEU A 40 43.01 37.72 16.88
N VAL A 41 43.57 36.82 16.06
CA VAL A 41 43.40 35.36 16.23
C VAL A 41 44.40 34.76 17.23
N VAL A 42 45.57 35.36 17.40
CA VAL A 42 46.64 34.82 18.27
C VAL A 42 46.40 35.01 19.78
N PRO A 43 45.79 36.11 20.28
CA PRO A 43 45.54 36.25 21.72
C PRO A 43 44.39 35.36 22.23
N VAL A 44 43.40 35.05 21.40
CA VAL A 44 42.23 34.24 21.78
C VAL A 44 42.59 32.75 21.88
N LEU A 45 43.52 32.27 21.04
CA LEU A 45 44.01 30.89 21.12
C LEU A 45 44.94 30.63 22.33
N LEU A 46 45.60 31.68 22.86
CA LEU A 46 46.52 31.55 24.00
C LEU A 46 45.81 31.55 25.37
N VAL A 47 44.58 32.06 25.46
CA VAL A 47 43.76 32.00 26.68
C VAL A 47 43.04 30.64 26.82
N MET A 48 42.86 29.91 25.71
CA MET A 48 42.23 28.57 25.71
C MET A 48 43.20 27.42 26.06
N LEU A 49 44.52 27.65 26.06
CA LEU A 49 45.53 26.59 26.24
C LEU A 49 46.22 26.58 27.63
N SER A 50 45.72 27.34 28.61
CA SER A 50 46.31 27.40 29.97
C SER A 50 45.48 26.74 31.08
N SER A 51 44.52 25.87 30.77
CA SER A 51 43.69 25.19 31.79
C SER A 51 43.87 23.66 31.87
N CYS A 52 45.04 23.14 31.51
CA CYS A 52 45.37 21.72 31.73
C CYS A 52 46.69 21.60 32.50
N GLY A 53 46.60 21.31 33.80
CA GLY A 53 47.77 21.02 34.62
C GLY A 53 47.46 20.73 36.09
N GLY A 54 47.24 19.45 36.41
CA GLY A 54 47.71 18.84 37.66
C GLY A 54 46.67 18.57 38.75
N GLY A 55 46.46 17.27 39.05
CA GLY A 55 45.79 16.82 40.27
C GLY A 55 45.37 15.36 40.20
N GLY A 56 46.34 14.44 40.23
CA GLY A 56 46.06 13.04 40.54
C GLY A 56 45.97 12.88 42.06
N ASP A 57 44.89 12.28 42.55
CA ASP A 57 44.82 11.54 43.80
C ASP A 57 43.57 10.64 43.77
N GLY A 58 43.72 9.42 44.29
CA GLY A 58 42.85 8.29 44.02
C GLY A 58 41.43 8.37 44.59
N TYR A 59 40.48 7.90 43.78
CA TYR A 59 39.21 7.39 44.27
C TYR A 59 39.22 5.87 44.16
N SER A 60 39.45 5.22 45.30
CA SER A 60 39.07 3.85 45.55
C SER A 60 37.56 3.73 45.42
N ASN A 61 37.12 2.85 44.52
CA ASN A 61 35.74 2.45 44.30
C ASN A 61 35.15 1.82 45.59
N PRO A 62 34.19 2.45 46.30
CA PRO A 62 33.49 1.81 47.40
C PRO A 62 32.18 1.22 46.88
N GLY A 63 32.12 -0.12 46.82
CA GLY A 63 30.91 -0.93 47.02
C GLY A 63 29.68 -0.60 46.17
N LEU A 64 29.57 -1.25 45.01
CA LEU A 64 28.28 -1.56 44.37
C LEU A 64 27.67 -2.82 45.00
N ASP A 65 27.42 -2.78 46.31
CA ASP A 65 26.62 -3.80 47.00
C ASP A 65 25.47 -3.09 47.72
N GLY A 66 24.28 -3.12 47.11
CA GLY A 66 23.01 -2.72 47.71
C GLY A 66 22.27 -1.59 47.01
N VAL A 67 21.81 -1.81 45.78
CA VAL A 67 20.64 -1.09 45.26
C VAL A 67 19.39 -1.87 45.72
N PRO A 68 18.46 -1.27 46.49
CA PRO A 68 17.21 -1.93 46.84
C PRO A 68 16.32 -2.06 45.59
N ASP A 69 15.86 -3.27 45.28
CA ASP A 69 14.92 -3.61 44.20
C ASP A 69 13.49 -3.07 44.45
N THR A 70 13.33 -1.76 44.63
CA THR A 70 11.99 -1.13 44.61
C THR A 70 11.91 -0.17 43.44
N PRO A 71 10.99 -0.36 42.47
CA PRO A 71 10.86 0.51 41.30
C PRO A 71 10.67 1.96 41.78
N GLU A 72 11.48 2.88 41.24
CA GLU A 72 11.28 4.29 41.51
C GLU A 72 9.91 4.70 40.95
N PRO A 73 9.02 5.29 41.76
CA PRO A 73 7.69 5.66 41.31
C PRO A 73 7.79 6.67 40.16
N ASN A 74 7.20 6.29 39.02
CA ASN A 74 6.78 7.12 37.89
C ASN A 74 6.96 8.63 38.13
N PRO A 75 7.87 9.33 37.40
CA PRO A 75 8.50 10.58 37.85
C PRO A 75 7.47 11.53 38.45
N ALA A 76 7.79 12.03 39.65
CA ALA A 76 6.94 12.99 40.33
C ALA A 76 6.75 14.19 39.41
N GLY A 77 5.49 14.49 39.04
CA GLY A 77 5.21 15.70 38.28
C GLY A 77 5.62 16.94 39.08
N VAL A 78 5.80 18.06 38.38
CA VAL A 78 6.33 19.30 38.97
C VAL A 78 5.27 20.40 39.00
N LEU A 79 5.44 21.35 39.92
CA LEU A 79 4.78 22.65 39.85
C LEU A 79 5.63 23.61 39.01
N LEU A 80 5.09 24.76 38.62
CA LEU A 80 5.89 25.80 37.97
C LEU A 80 6.83 26.44 38.99
N ASP A 81 8.10 26.59 38.60
CA ASP A 81 9.11 27.27 39.40
C ASP A 81 9.08 28.79 39.20
N GLY A 82 9.58 29.54 40.19
CA GLY A 82 9.78 30.98 40.12
C GLY A 82 8.86 31.80 41.05
N PRO A 83 9.01 33.13 41.08
CA PRO A 83 8.14 33.99 41.88
C PRO A 83 6.68 33.84 41.46
N GLY A 84 5.79 33.72 42.44
CA GLY A 84 4.36 33.54 42.25
C GLY A 84 3.67 34.53 41.31
N SER A 85 4.18 35.76 41.24
CA SER A 85 3.68 36.82 40.36
C SER A 85 4.21 36.78 38.91
N THR A 86 5.13 35.86 38.60
CA THR A 86 5.70 35.71 37.25
C THR A 86 4.65 35.13 36.31
N GLY A 87 4.65 35.51 35.03
CA GLY A 87 3.76 34.89 34.05
C GLY A 87 4.03 33.39 33.96
N ALA A 88 3.01 32.56 34.09
CA ALA A 88 3.13 31.10 34.11
C ALA A 88 3.77 30.55 32.82
N VAL A 89 3.42 31.13 31.67
CA VAL A 89 4.00 30.77 30.37
C VAL A 89 5.50 31.06 30.32
N GLU A 90 5.95 32.17 30.90
CA GLU A 90 7.37 32.51 31.01
C GLU A 90 8.12 31.54 31.94
N ALA A 91 7.44 31.07 32.99
CA ALA A 91 7.96 30.12 33.95
C ALA A 91 7.99 28.66 33.44
N THR A 92 7.33 28.35 32.31
CA THR A 92 7.45 27.01 31.72
C THR A 92 8.89 26.72 31.33
N VAL A 93 9.35 25.53 31.70
CA VAL A 93 10.67 25.02 31.33
C VAL A 93 10.53 23.84 30.38
N TRP A 94 11.65 23.25 30.00
CA TRP A 94 11.62 21.99 29.31
C TRP A 94 11.39 20.86 30.33
N LEU A 95 10.28 20.14 30.20
CA LEU A 95 9.99 18.91 30.92
C LEU A 95 9.55 17.85 29.90
N PRO A 96 10.36 16.79 29.66
CA PRO A 96 10.01 15.76 28.70
C PRO A 96 8.71 15.04 29.13
N PRO A 97 7.90 14.57 28.17
CA PRO A 97 6.63 13.94 28.49
C PRO A 97 6.82 12.60 29.18
N SER A 98 6.20 12.40 30.35
CA SER A 98 6.17 11.11 31.04
C SER A 98 4.95 10.27 30.64
N PRO A 99 5.13 9.01 30.20
CA PRO A 99 4.02 8.11 29.89
C PRO A 99 3.15 7.81 31.13
N ALA A 100 1.86 7.54 30.89
CA ALA A 100 0.99 6.90 31.87
C ALA A 100 1.33 5.42 32.02
N SER A 101 1.10 4.87 33.21
CA SER A 101 1.11 3.42 33.38
C SER A 101 -0.05 2.81 32.60
N GLU A 102 0.12 1.60 32.10
CA GLU A 102 -0.96 0.89 31.44
C GLU A 102 -2.14 0.59 32.39
N SER A 103 -1.86 0.32 33.67
CA SER A 103 -2.90 0.20 34.70
C SER A 103 -3.72 1.48 34.89
N ASP A 104 -3.24 2.62 34.36
CA ASP A 104 -3.95 3.89 34.30
C ASP A 104 -4.67 4.09 32.95
N MET A 105 -5.01 3.02 32.23
CA MET A 105 -5.70 3.10 30.94
C MET A 105 -7.05 2.38 30.95
N ILE A 106 -8.10 3.07 30.50
CA ILE A 106 -9.42 2.48 30.27
C ILE A 106 -9.78 2.73 28.80
N GLY A 107 -9.62 1.71 27.96
CA GLY A 107 -9.77 1.86 26.52
C GLY A 107 -8.73 2.82 25.95
N ARG A 108 -9.14 4.03 25.55
CA ARG A 108 -8.25 5.10 25.07
C ARG A 108 -7.97 6.18 26.11
N LEU A 109 -8.76 6.22 27.20
CA LEU A 109 -8.62 7.20 28.27
C LEU A 109 -7.38 6.89 29.11
N LEU A 110 -6.55 7.89 29.36
CA LEU A 110 -5.47 7.85 30.34
C LEU A 110 -6.02 8.39 31.67
N THR A 111 -6.38 7.52 32.61
CA THR A 111 -7.09 7.86 33.85
C THR A 111 -6.29 8.74 34.80
N THR A 112 -4.97 8.84 34.61
CA THR A 112 -4.08 9.71 35.39
C THR A 112 -3.57 10.92 34.60
N ARG A 113 -4.13 11.23 33.43
CA ARG A 113 -3.65 12.34 32.59
C ARG A 113 -4.77 13.27 32.14
N LEU A 114 -4.47 14.57 32.14
CA LEU A 114 -5.26 15.61 31.49
C LEU A 114 -4.36 16.39 30.53
N GLU A 115 -4.96 17.01 29.53
CA GLU A 115 -4.31 18.00 28.68
C GLU A 115 -4.82 19.39 29.03
N ALA A 116 -3.91 20.35 29.15
CA ALA A 116 -4.27 21.70 29.55
C ALA A 116 -3.54 22.76 28.74
N ILE A 117 -4.18 23.91 28.61
CA ILE A 117 -3.62 25.13 28.04
C ILE A 117 -3.57 26.16 29.16
N ILE A 118 -2.37 26.58 29.54
CA ILE A 118 -2.16 27.64 30.54
C ILE A 118 -2.83 28.92 30.05
N SER A 119 -3.55 29.60 30.94
CA SER A 119 -4.09 30.93 30.60
C SER A 119 -2.95 31.90 30.31
N PRO A 120 -2.92 32.60 29.16
CA PRO A 120 -1.80 33.48 28.80
C PRO A 120 -1.50 34.57 29.83
N ASP A 121 -2.52 34.95 30.62
CA ASP A 121 -2.44 35.97 31.67
C ASP A 121 -2.24 35.36 33.07
N ALA A 122 -2.19 34.04 33.20
CA ALA A 122 -1.98 33.37 34.48
C ALA A 122 -0.57 33.64 35.01
N SER A 123 -0.51 33.81 36.31
CA SER A 123 0.73 33.81 37.08
C SER A 123 1.08 32.41 37.57
N VAL A 124 2.34 32.20 37.96
CA VAL A 124 2.82 30.94 38.57
C VAL A 124 1.94 30.53 39.76
N ASP A 125 1.57 31.46 40.64
CA ASP A 125 0.69 31.17 41.78
C ASP A 125 -0.68 30.66 41.34
N GLN A 126 -1.27 31.24 40.29
CA GLN A 126 -2.59 30.82 39.81
C GLN A 126 -2.56 29.40 39.27
N VAL A 127 -1.55 29.05 38.47
CA VAL A 127 -1.39 27.67 37.97
C VAL A 127 -1.11 26.69 39.10
N ASN A 128 -0.17 27.02 39.99
CA ASN A 128 0.21 26.11 41.07
C ASN A 128 -0.94 25.89 42.07
N ASN A 129 -1.68 26.94 42.45
CA ASN A 129 -2.85 26.81 43.32
C ASN A 129 -3.96 25.95 42.67
N ALA A 130 -4.16 26.10 41.35
CA ALA A 130 -5.11 25.27 40.60
C ALA A 130 -4.70 23.78 40.64
N LEU A 131 -3.43 23.50 40.35
CA LEU A 131 -2.88 22.15 40.39
C LEU A 131 -3.00 21.54 41.79
N GLU A 132 -2.59 22.26 42.82
CA GLU A 132 -2.69 21.81 44.22
C GLU A 132 -4.13 21.50 44.64
N SER A 133 -5.12 22.23 44.13
CA SER A 133 -6.54 22.02 44.46
C SER A 133 -7.09 20.66 44.02
N GLU A 134 -6.50 20.06 42.99
CA GLU A 134 -6.88 18.75 42.45
C GLU A 134 -5.80 17.68 42.66
N ASN A 135 -4.79 17.97 43.51
CA ASN A 135 -3.61 17.13 43.70
C ASN A 135 -2.94 16.75 42.36
N ALA A 136 -2.93 17.72 41.43
CA ALA A 136 -2.40 17.59 40.10
C ALA A 136 -0.97 18.13 40.01
N THR A 137 -0.22 17.70 39.00
CA THR A 137 1.15 18.17 38.72
C THR A 137 1.40 18.20 37.21
N ILE A 138 2.42 18.93 36.76
CA ILE A 138 2.82 18.98 35.33
C ILE A 138 3.80 17.84 35.04
N VAL A 139 3.53 17.07 33.99
CA VAL A 139 4.37 15.93 33.54
C VAL A 139 4.87 16.07 32.09
N SER A 140 4.47 17.13 31.41
CA SER A 140 5.01 17.53 30.10
C SER A 140 4.83 19.03 29.95
N MET A 141 5.90 19.75 29.62
CA MET A 141 5.82 21.15 29.20
C MET A 141 7.03 21.54 28.36
N ARG A 142 6.85 22.55 27.53
CA ARG A 142 7.94 23.17 26.76
C ARG A 142 8.08 24.62 27.19
N ARG A 143 9.33 25.10 27.20
CA ARG A 143 9.63 26.51 27.45
C ARG A 143 8.79 27.41 26.55
N GLN A 144 8.13 28.40 27.17
CA GLN A 144 7.26 29.38 26.52
C GLN A 144 6.09 28.76 25.73
N SER A 145 5.68 27.54 26.07
CA SER A 145 4.48 26.92 25.50
C SER A 145 3.28 27.13 26.43
N LEU A 146 2.11 27.30 25.84
CA LEU A 146 0.85 27.26 26.59
C LEU A 146 0.42 25.81 26.90
N PHE A 147 0.89 24.85 26.10
CA PHE A 147 0.43 23.47 26.10
C PHE A 147 1.20 22.64 27.13
N VAL A 148 0.45 22.01 28.05
CA VAL A 148 1.01 21.13 29.09
C VAL A 148 0.19 19.86 29.25
N THR A 149 0.84 18.78 29.68
CA THR A 149 0.17 17.55 30.14
C THR A 149 0.24 17.50 31.66
N LEU A 150 -0.91 17.25 32.28
CA LEU A 150 -1.05 17.17 33.72
C LEU A 150 -1.15 15.70 34.16
N LYS A 151 -0.58 15.38 35.32
CA LYS A 151 -0.83 14.14 36.07
C LYS A 151 -1.81 14.45 37.18
N ILE A 152 -2.87 13.66 37.24
CA ILE A 152 -3.91 13.73 38.27
C ILE A 152 -3.99 12.39 39.04
N PRO A 153 -4.64 12.34 40.21
CA PRO A 153 -5.06 11.07 40.79
C PRO A 153 -5.85 10.24 39.78
N ALA A 154 -5.67 8.93 39.79
CA ALA A 154 -6.35 8.02 38.88
C ALA A 154 -7.87 8.14 39.03
N VAL A 155 -8.56 8.44 37.93
CA VAL A 155 -10.02 8.43 37.87
C VAL A 155 -10.54 7.06 37.42
N THR A 156 -11.81 6.78 37.68
CA THR A 156 -12.44 5.50 37.34
C THR A 156 -13.24 5.53 36.04
N SER A 157 -13.46 6.71 35.48
CA SER A 157 -14.25 6.90 34.27
C SER A 157 -13.92 8.20 33.55
N GLU A 158 -14.31 8.28 32.28
CA GLU A 158 -14.19 9.49 31.47
C GLU A 158 -14.99 10.66 32.06
N ALA A 159 -16.20 10.40 32.57
CA ALA A 159 -17.02 11.43 33.22
C ALA A 159 -16.31 12.05 34.43
N GLU A 160 -15.62 11.25 35.22
CA GLU A 160 -14.83 11.72 36.36
C GLU A 160 -13.61 12.55 35.89
N ALA A 161 -12.93 12.14 34.82
CA ALA A 161 -11.86 12.96 34.21
C ALA A 161 -12.38 14.32 33.73
N VAL A 162 -13.56 14.35 33.09
CA VAL A 162 -14.22 15.58 32.65
C VAL A 162 -14.56 16.48 33.85
N ASP A 163 -15.03 15.91 34.96
CA ASP A 163 -15.31 16.68 36.17
C ASP A 163 -14.04 17.31 36.78
N VAL A 164 -12.91 16.59 36.81
CA VAL A 164 -11.61 17.14 37.26
C VAL A 164 -11.16 18.26 36.31
N ALA A 165 -11.25 18.04 35.00
CA ALA A 165 -10.89 19.02 34.00
C ALA A 165 -11.71 20.32 34.14
N ALA A 166 -13.03 20.19 34.34
CA ALA A 166 -13.91 21.34 34.54
C ALA A 166 -13.56 22.15 35.80
N ARG A 167 -13.14 21.50 36.89
CA ARG A 167 -12.70 22.20 38.11
C ARG A 167 -11.38 22.94 37.92
N LEU A 168 -10.41 22.35 37.22
CA LEU A 168 -9.16 23.03 36.87
C LEU A 168 -9.39 24.22 35.93
N GLN A 169 -10.27 24.07 34.93
CA GLN A 169 -10.60 25.12 33.98
C GLN A 169 -11.39 26.27 34.63
N ALA A 170 -12.18 25.99 35.67
CA ALA A 170 -12.87 27.03 36.45
C ALA A 170 -11.92 27.93 37.28
N THR A 171 -10.62 27.62 37.29
CA THR A 171 -9.59 28.48 37.88
C THR A 171 -9.03 29.46 36.85
N ASP A 172 -8.45 30.57 37.30
CA ASP A 172 -7.76 31.50 36.40
C ASP A 172 -6.40 30.96 35.88
N GLY A 173 -5.98 29.75 36.30
CA GLY A 173 -4.71 29.14 35.92
C GLY A 173 -4.71 28.54 34.52
N PHE A 174 -5.83 27.96 34.10
CA PHE A 174 -5.95 27.25 32.81
C PHE A 174 -7.06 27.84 31.96
N LEU A 175 -6.76 28.03 30.67
CA LEU A 175 -7.73 28.48 29.69
C LEU A 175 -8.60 27.32 29.19
N TYR A 176 -8.02 26.12 29.10
CA TYR A 176 -8.69 24.93 28.57
C TYR A 176 -8.11 23.69 29.26
N VAL A 177 -8.97 22.76 29.65
CA VAL A 177 -8.54 21.45 30.21
C VAL A 177 -9.46 20.35 29.69
N ARG A 178 -8.90 19.21 29.30
CA ARG A 178 -9.67 18.03 28.88
C ARG A 178 -9.04 16.72 29.35
N PRO A 179 -9.80 15.61 29.38
CA PRO A 179 -9.24 14.28 29.59
C PRO A 179 -8.11 13.96 28.60
N GLY A 180 -7.08 13.25 29.07
CA GLY A 180 -6.01 12.76 28.21
C GLY A 180 -6.42 11.44 27.54
N TYR A 181 -6.21 11.34 26.22
CA TYR A 181 -6.41 10.10 25.47
C TYR A 181 -5.11 9.69 24.81
N THR A 182 -4.88 8.40 24.57
CA THR A 182 -3.75 7.93 23.74
C THR A 182 -4.14 7.90 22.25
N TYR A 183 -3.12 7.96 21.38
CA TYR A 183 -3.28 7.56 19.98
C TYR A 183 -3.68 6.09 19.88
N VAL A 184 -4.05 5.64 18.69
CA VAL A 184 -4.19 4.22 18.37
C VAL A 184 -3.45 3.93 17.06
N ALA A 185 -2.72 2.82 17.02
CA ALA A 185 -2.27 2.25 15.77
C ALA A 185 -3.50 1.70 15.04
N GLN A 186 -3.62 2.02 13.76
CA GLN A 186 -4.68 1.49 12.92
C GLN A 186 -4.06 0.48 11.98
N ILE A 187 -4.38 -0.78 12.16
CA ILE A 187 -3.89 -1.87 11.31
C ILE A 187 -5.04 -2.86 11.14
N ARG A 188 -5.05 -3.56 10.00
CA ARG A 188 -5.94 -4.64 9.64
C ARG A 188 -5.12 -5.94 9.53
N PRO A 189 -5.50 -7.04 10.20
CA PRO A 189 -4.92 -8.35 9.90
C PRO A 189 -5.31 -8.78 8.49
N ASP A 190 -4.41 -9.46 7.80
CA ASP A 190 -4.70 -10.06 6.50
C ASP A 190 -4.26 -11.52 6.47
N SER A 191 -4.96 -12.33 5.67
CA SER A 191 -4.74 -13.77 5.56
C SER A 191 -4.45 -14.15 4.11
N ASN A 192 -3.18 -14.52 3.86
CA ASN A 192 -2.63 -15.18 2.67
C ASN A 192 -2.15 -14.28 1.51
N GLY A 193 -0.85 -14.41 1.18
CA GLY A 193 -0.19 -13.86 -0.01
C GLY A 193 1.32 -14.09 0.05
N SER A 194 1.99 -14.43 -1.06
CA SER A 194 3.22 -15.24 -1.08
C SER A 194 4.53 -14.57 -1.51
N GLU A 195 4.63 -13.24 -1.57
CA GLU A 195 5.90 -12.61 -2.02
C GLU A 195 6.38 -11.51 -1.08
N ALA A 196 7.65 -11.63 -0.65
CA ALA A 196 8.28 -10.76 0.32
C ALA A 196 8.42 -9.31 -0.17
N ILE A 197 8.60 -9.11 -1.48
CA ILE A 197 8.89 -7.80 -2.09
C ILE A 197 7.82 -7.32 -3.09
N GLY A 198 6.72 -8.06 -3.31
CA GLY A 198 5.71 -7.70 -4.32
C GLY A 198 5.15 -6.28 -4.12
N HIS A 199 5.08 -5.81 -2.88
CA HIS A 199 4.69 -4.44 -2.56
C HIS A 199 5.73 -3.38 -2.94
N LEU A 200 7.02 -3.72 -2.96
CA LEU A 200 8.09 -2.85 -3.45
C LEU A 200 8.11 -2.82 -4.98
N GLN A 201 7.89 -3.96 -5.62
CA GLN A 201 7.75 -4.07 -7.07
C GLN A 201 6.54 -3.30 -7.59
N ALA A 202 5.40 -3.34 -6.89
CA ALA A 202 4.20 -2.57 -7.24
C ALA A 202 4.43 -1.05 -7.33
N ILE A 203 5.40 -0.51 -6.58
CA ILE A 203 5.81 0.91 -6.65
C ILE A 203 7.13 1.11 -7.39
N ARG A 204 7.66 0.09 -8.06
CA ARG A 204 8.94 0.08 -8.79
C ARG A 204 10.14 0.54 -7.94
N MET A 205 10.14 0.21 -6.65
CA MET A 205 11.25 0.54 -5.76
C MET A 205 12.56 -0.20 -6.14
N PRO A 206 12.53 -1.50 -6.53
CA PRO A 206 13.74 -2.19 -6.98
C PRO A 206 14.42 -1.52 -8.18
N ALA A 207 13.66 -1.13 -9.22
CA ALA A 207 14.17 -0.35 -10.34
C ALA A 207 14.80 0.99 -9.87
N ALA A 208 14.18 1.66 -8.91
CA ALA A 208 14.72 2.88 -8.29
C ALA A 208 16.08 2.63 -7.60
N TRP A 209 16.31 1.45 -7.03
CA TRP A 209 17.58 1.10 -6.37
C TRP A 209 18.78 1.02 -7.30
N ASN A 210 18.57 0.96 -8.62
CA ASN A 210 19.66 1.02 -9.59
C ASN A 210 20.45 2.34 -9.51
N ALA A 211 19.90 3.39 -8.87
CA ALA A 211 20.61 4.64 -8.56
C ALA A 211 21.40 4.62 -7.23
N ALA A 212 21.38 3.53 -6.44
CA ALA A 212 21.87 3.51 -5.06
C ALA A 212 23.36 3.86 -4.91
N GLN A 213 24.17 3.66 -5.95
CA GLN A 213 25.58 4.06 -5.94
C GLN A 213 25.77 5.57 -5.70
N LEU A 214 24.83 6.40 -6.14
CA LEU A 214 24.84 7.85 -5.91
C LEU A 214 24.64 8.19 -4.41
N ALA A 215 23.91 7.35 -3.69
CA ALA A 215 23.59 7.59 -2.28
C ALA A 215 24.71 7.17 -1.31
N ARG A 216 25.55 6.19 -1.68
CA ARG A 216 26.54 5.55 -0.77
C ARG A 216 27.56 6.50 -0.14
N PHE A 217 27.80 7.67 -0.73
CA PHE A 217 28.76 8.65 -0.22
C PHE A 217 28.11 9.79 0.56
N ASN A 218 26.78 9.85 0.58
CA ASN A 218 26.04 10.88 1.27
C ASN A 218 25.81 10.53 2.74
N PRO A 219 25.57 11.53 3.61
CA PRO A 219 25.20 11.27 4.99
C PRO A 219 23.90 10.46 5.07
N LYS A 220 23.82 9.61 6.09
CA LYS A 220 22.58 8.92 6.46
C LYS A 220 21.42 9.90 6.62
N VAL A 221 20.24 9.50 6.16
CA VAL A 221 19.01 10.24 6.38
C VAL A 221 18.36 9.77 7.67
N THR A 222 18.16 10.70 8.60
CA THR A 222 17.42 10.42 9.83
C THR A 222 15.94 10.27 9.52
N VAL A 223 15.33 9.16 9.97
CA VAL A 223 13.90 8.90 9.86
C VAL A 223 13.31 8.73 11.26
N LEU A 224 12.44 9.65 11.68
CA LEU A 224 11.72 9.56 12.95
C LEU A 224 10.46 8.70 12.77
N VAL A 225 10.28 7.70 13.63
CA VAL A 225 9.12 6.81 13.61
C VAL A 225 8.43 6.86 14.99
N PRO A 226 7.54 7.84 15.24
CA PRO A 226 6.67 7.87 16.40
C PRO A 226 5.60 6.79 16.35
N ASP A 227 5.77 5.74 17.17
CA ASP A 227 4.90 4.57 17.15
C ASP A 227 4.95 3.77 18.48
N TYR A 228 4.28 2.63 18.53
CA TYR A 228 4.26 1.69 19.65
C TYR A 228 5.38 0.68 19.47
N TYR A 229 6.30 0.64 20.43
CA TYR A 229 7.43 -0.28 20.46
C TYR A 229 7.37 -1.14 21.70
N TYR A 230 7.56 -2.44 21.54
CA TYR A 230 7.65 -3.38 22.64
C TYR A 230 9.05 -3.43 23.27
N SER A 231 10.09 -3.36 22.44
CA SER A 231 11.48 -3.54 22.86
C SER A 231 12.27 -2.24 22.77
N GLU A 232 13.18 -2.01 23.73
CA GLU A 232 14.21 -0.97 23.62
C GLU A 232 15.30 -1.32 22.61
N GLN A 233 15.52 -2.62 22.41
CA GLN A 233 16.54 -3.12 21.51
C GLN A 233 16.01 -3.10 20.07
N PRO A 234 16.84 -2.67 19.10
CA PRO A 234 16.54 -2.82 17.70
C PRO A 234 16.19 -4.26 17.34
N HIS A 235 15.20 -4.43 16.47
CA HIS A 235 14.91 -5.73 15.88
C HIS A 235 16.09 -6.17 15.01
N PRO A 236 16.53 -7.44 15.04
CA PRO A 236 17.69 -7.90 14.27
C PRO A 236 17.59 -7.63 12.77
N GLN A 237 16.38 -7.75 12.20
CA GLN A 237 16.08 -7.47 10.78
C GLN A 237 15.98 -5.98 10.43
N VAL A 238 16.23 -5.06 11.36
CA VAL A 238 16.19 -3.61 11.10
C VAL A 238 17.46 -2.97 11.65
N SER A 239 18.61 -3.35 11.10
CA SER A 239 19.94 -2.90 11.55
C SER A 239 20.12 -1.37 11.60
N ALA A 240 19.38 -0.62 10.79
CA ALA A 240 19.40 0.84 10.74
C ALA A 240 18.67 1.51 11.92
N MET A 241 17.91 0.74 12.70
CA MET A 241 17.15 1.21 13.85
C MET A 241 18.05 1.43 15.06
N ARG A 242 17.98 2.64 15.63
CA ARG A 242 18.62 2.94 16.92
C ARG A 242 17.90 2.24 18.06
N PRO A 243 18.56 2.06 19.22
CA PRO A 243 17.85 1.79 20.46
C PRO A 243 16.75 2.84 20.70
N LEU A 244 15.64 2.40 21.30
CA LEU A 244 14.45 3.22 21.51
C LEU A 244 14.78 4.55 22.17
N VAL A 245 14.46 5.66 21.49
CA VAL A 245 14.66 7.00 22.05
C VAL A 245 13.47 7.36 22.91
N GLY A 246 13.73 7.62 24.19
CA GLY A 246 12.80 8.32 25.05
C GLY A 246 12.25 7.57 26.25
N ASN A 247 12.57 6.29 26.41
CA ASN A 247 12.47 5.64 27.71
C ASN A 247 13.85 5.54 28.34
N THR A 248 13.95 5.95 29.61
CA THR A 248 15.02 5.45 30.46
C THR A 248 14.77 3.95 30.64
N THR A 249 15.84 3.16 30.77
CA THR A 249 15.82 1.69 30.88
C THR A 249 14.88 1.16 31.98
N GLU A 250 14.50 2.00 32.95
CA GLU A 250 13.50 1.70 33.99
C GLU A 250 12.04 1.87 33.56
N GLN A 251 11.73 2.67 32.53
CA GLN A 251 10.35 2.88 32.08
C GLN A 251 9.84 1.79 31.13
N VAL A 252 10.68 1.10 30.34
CA VAL A 252 10.18 -0.03 29.50
C VAL A 252 9.94 -1.29 30.32
N SER A 253 10.73 -1.56 31.37
CA SER A 253 10.51 -2.74 32.21
C SER A 253 9.18 -2.71 32.97
N ASP A 254 8.66 -1.49 33.25
CA ASP A 254 7.38 -1.26 33.93
C ASP A 254 6.21 -0.98 32.97
N ILE A 255 6.44 -1.10 31.65
CA ILE A 255 5.39 -1.15 30.62
C ILE A 255 5.34 -2.57 29.99
N PRO A 256 5.11 -3.67 30.76
CA PRO A 256 4.97 -4.99 30.15
C PRO A 256 3.80 -5.10 29.16
N ASP A 257 2.74 -4.29 29.31
CA ASP A 257 1.42 -4.67 28.81
C ASP A 257 0.63 -3.53 28.14
N LEU A 258 1.25 -2.49 27.53
CA LEU A 258 0.54 -1.53 26.63
C LEU A 258 -0.05 -2.16 25.33
N ALA A 259 -0.22 -3.47 25.39
CA ALA A 259 -0.19 -4.48 24.38
C ALA A 259 -1.36 -5.46 24.56
N ASP A 260 -1.83 -5.71 25.79
CA ASP A 260 -2.59 -6.92 26.12
C ASP A 260 -4.11 -6.71 26.17
N THR A 261 -4.62 -5.67 25.48
CA THR A 261 -6.07 -5.61 25.23
C THR A 261 -6.35 -6.52 24.02
N PRO A 262 -7.18 -7.57 24.14
CA PRO A 262 -7.45 -8.48 23.03
C PRO A 262 -7.80 -7.72 21.74
N GLY A 263 -6.98 -7.88 20.69
CA GLY A 263 -7.08 -7.14 19.43
C GLY A 263 -6.29 -5.82 19.34
N ARG A 264 -5.41 -5.52 20.30
CA ARG A 264 -4.42 -4.44 20.22
C ARG A 264 -3.01 -5.01 20.04
N TYR A 265 -2.25 -4.38 19.15
CA TYR A 265 -0.91 -4.81 18.76
C TYR A 265 0.06 -4.65 19.91
N ILE A 266 0.70 -5.75 20.31
CA ILE A 266 1.63 -5.81 21.43
C ILE A 266 2.94 -5.07 21.11
N GLY A 267 2.92 -3.74 21.05
CA GLY A 267 4.10 -2.91 20.74
C GLY A 267 4.84 -3.28 19.44
N ASN A 268 4.26 -4.13 18.60
CA ASN A 268 4.89 -4.63 17.38
C ASN A 268 4.72 -3.65 16.21
N HIS A 269 3.73 -2.74 16.29
CA HIS A 269 3.40 -1.86 15.18
C HIS A 269 4.58 -0.96 14.76
N GLY A 270 5.29 -0.36 15.72
CA GLY A 270 6.45 0.48 15.42
C GLY A 270 7.61 -0.31 14.80
N VAL A 271 7.82 -1.56 15.23
CA VAL A 271 8.84 -2.44 14.64
C VAL A 271 8.45 -2.81 13.21
N TYR A 272 7.20 -3.19 13.00
CA TYR A 272 6.62 -3.49 11.69
C TYR A 272 6.77 -2.31 10.71
N VAL A 273 6.35 -1.10 11.12
CA VAL A 273 6.48 0.13 10.34
C VAL A 273 7.95 0.46 10.04
N SER A 274 8.85 0.25 11.01
CA SER A 274 10.29 0.49 10.84
C SER A 274 10.93 -0.51 9.87
N GLY A 275 10.43 -1.74 9.81
CA GLY A 275 10.89 -2.74 8.84
C GLY A 275 10.45 -2.45 7.41
N ILE A 276 9.21 -1.99 7.20
CA ILE A 276 8.79 -1.54 5.85
C ILE A 276 9.72 -0.41 5.36
N LEU A 277 10.13 0.50 6.27
CA LEU A 277 11.07 1.57 5.95
C LEU A 277 12.46 1.06 5.57
N GLY A 278 13.02 0.14 6.35
CA GLY A 278 14.44 -0.20 6.22
C GLY A 278 14.84 -1.49 6.91
N ALA A 279 14.02 -2.53 6.78
CA ALA A 279 14.49 -3.89 7.00
C ALA A 279 15.63 -4.22 6.04
N ASP A 280 16.54 -5.09 6.49
CA ASP A 280 17.77 -5.39 5.79
C ASP A 280 17.50 -6.05 4.42
N PHE A 281 18.35 -5.73 3.44
CA PHE A 281 18.28 -6.35 2.12
C PHE A 281 19.24 -7.56 2.11
N ASP A 282 18.75 -8.69 2.61
CA ASP A 282 19.47 -9.95 2.70
C ASP A 282 18.57 -11.15 2.31
N ASP A 283 18.99 -12.37 2.64
CA ASP A 283 18.24 -13.60 2.33
C ASP A 283 17.09 -13.87 3.33
N GLU A 284 16.86 -12.97 4.30
CA GLU A 284 15.79 -13.07 5.29
C GLU A 284 14.69 -12.03 5.00
N ASP A 285 13.44 -12.44 5.19
CA ASP A 285 12.32 -11.53 5.08
C ASP A 285 12.21 -10.63 6.33
N PRO A 286 11.60 -9.44 6.21
CA PRO A 286 11.21 -8.76 4.97
C PRO A 286 12.32 -7.81 4.47
N THR A 287 12.19 -7.32 3.24
CA THR A 287 13.02 -6.23 2.73
C THR A 287 12.31 -4.88 2.86
N GLY A 288 13.02 -3.84 3.34
CA GLY A 288 12.48 -2.48 3.40
C GLY A 288 12.65 -1.68 2.11
N THR A 289 12.12 -0.46 2.06
CA THR A 289 12.23 0.42 0.87
C THR A 289 13.65 0.84 0.47
N ASN A 290 14.66 0.60 1.30
CA ASN A 290 16.01 1.12 1.08
C ASN A 290 16.98 -0.04 0.80
N PRO A 291 17.83 0.03 -0.25
CA PRO A 291 18.65 -1.11 -0.69
C PRO A 291 19.88 -1.35 0.19
N ASP A 292 20.22 -0.40 1.06
CA ASP A 292 21.30 -0.52 2.04
C ASP A 292 20.94 0.32 3.26
N PRO A 293 19.96 -0.14 4.07
CA PRO A 293 19.44 0.65 5.17
C PRO A 293 20.53 0.94 6.20
N THR A 294 21.47 0.01 6.44
CA THR A 294 22.63 0.25 7.31
C THR A 294 23.47 1.43 6.83
N ALA A 295 23.72 1.59 5.53
CA ALA A 295 24.55 2.69 5.05
C ALA A 295 23.77 3.99 4.87
N LEU A 296 22.49 3.93 4.47
CA LEU A 296 21.72 5.08 4.00
C LEU A 296 20.76 5.66 5.04
N LEU A 297 20.34 4.86 6.03
CA LEU A 297 19.34 5.25 7.01
C LEU A 297 19.88 5.36 8.43
N ASP A 298 19.17 6.16 9.21
CA ASP A 298 19.30 6.34 10.64
C ASP A 298 17.89 6.40 11.24
N ILE A 299 17.30 5.23 11.48
CA ILE A 299 15.91 5.13 11.96
C ILE A 299 15.91 5.39 13.47
N VAL A 300 15.16 6.41 13.87
CA VAL A 300 14.98 6.82 15.26
C VAL A 300 13.58 6.40 15.70
N PRO A 301 13.44 5.25 16.37
CA PRO A 301 12.18 4.83 16.93
C PRO A 301 11.83 5.74 18.13
N VAL A 302 10.60 6.25 18.13
CA VAL A 302 10.09 7.18 19.14
C VAL A 302 8.85 6.57 19.77
N SER A 303 8.95 6.04 21.00
CA SER A 303 7.77 5.48 21.66
C SER A 303 6.77 6.58 22.00
N VAL A 304 5.52 6.37 21.57
CA VAL A 304 4.38 7.26 21.89
C VAL A 304 3.40 6.62 22.87
N ALA A 305 3.71 5.42 23.35
CA ALA A 305 2.81 4.62 24.15
C ALA A 305 2.52 5.32 25.51
N GLY A 306 1.25 5.36 25.91
CA GLY A 306 0.82 6.01 27.16
C GLY A 306 0.94 7.54 27.15
N LEU A 307 1.16 8.18 25.99
CA LEU A 307 1.21 9.64 25.86
C LEU A 307 -0.11 10.22 25.34
N THR A 308 -0.44 11.43 25.82
CA THR A 308 -1.52 12.25 25.24
C THR A 308 -1.11 12.87 23.90
N PRO A 309 -2.04 13.39 23.06
CA PRO A 309 -1.72 14.20 21.89
C PRO A 309 -0.59 15.21 22.08
N PHE A 310 -0.67 16.06 23.10
CA PHE A 310 0.38 17.02 23.41
C PHE A 310 1.70 16.35 23.80
N GLY A 311 1.65 15.21 24.50
CA GLY A 311 2.82 14.43 24.85
C GLY A 311 3.52 13.85 23.63
N VAL A 312 2.77 13.30 22.68
CA VAL A 312 3.30 12.78 21.40
C VAL A 312 3.95 13.90 20.60
N ILE A 313 3.27 15.03 20.41
CA ILE A 313 3.81 16.19 19.69
C ILE A 313 5.13 16.65 20.34
N ASN A 314 5.16 16.81 21.66
CA ASN A 314 6.38 17.21 22.38
C ASN A 314 7.49 16.16 22.28
N ARG A 315 7.15 14.87 22.29
CA ARG A 315 8.10 13.77 22.16
C ARG A 315 8.73 13.72 20.76
N ILE A 316 7.95 13.97 19.71
CA ILE A 316 8.48 14.05 18.33
C ILE A 316 9.43 15.24 18.21
N VAL A 317 9.03 16.43 18.71
CA VAL A 317 9.89 17.64 18.67
C VAL A 317 11.24 17.40 19.37
N LEU A 318 11.22 16.69 20.50
CA LEU A 318 12.45 16.33 21.21
C LEU A 318 13.37 15.38 20.45
N SER A 319 12.77 14.45 19.74
CA SER A 319 13.49 13.39 19.04
C SER A 319 14.00 13.88 17.69
N ALA A 320 13.42 14.97 17.17
CA ALA A 320 13.85 15.58 15.93
C ALA A 320 15.28 16.11 16.01
N PRO A 321 16.11 15.86 14.99
CA PRO A 321 17.49 16.31 15.00
C PRO A 321 17.56 17.84 15.02
N ALA A 322 18.43 18.39 15.86
CA ALA A 322 18.57 19.84 16.01
C ALA A 322 19.07 20.54 14.73
N THR A 323 19.74 19.82 13.83
CA THR A 323 20.26 20.31 12.53
C THR A 323 20.08 19.25 11.45
N GLY A 324 20.09 19.65 10.18
CA GLY A 324 19.95 18.74 9.04
C GLY A 324 18.50 18.44 8.67
N ASN A 325 18.33 17.82 7.51
CA ASN A 325 17.02 17.38 7.03
C ASN A 325 16.69 16.00 7.62
N TYR A 326 15.41 15.71 7.81
CA TYR A 326 14.95 14.41 8.29
C TYR A 326 13.59 14.05 7.70
N VAL A 327 13.26 12.77 7.74
CA VAL A 327 11.93 12.27 7.40
C VAL A 327 11.18 11.96 8.70
N LEU A 328 9.89 12.25 8.73
CA LEU A 328 8.97 11.86 9.79
C LEU A 328 7.90 10.94 9.21
N ASN A 329 7.71 9.76 9.80
CA ASN A 329 6.61 8.86 9.46
C ASN A 329 5.63 8.74 10.64
N THR A 330 4.38 9.17 10.47
CA THR A 330 3.33 8.96 11.48
C THR A 330 2.30 7.96 10.97
N SER A 331 2.49 6.69 11.32
CA SER A 331 1.54 5.60 11.04
C SER A 331 0.45 5.44 12.12
N ILE A 332 0.20 6.51 12.90
CA ILE A 332 -0.72 6.52 14.04
C ILE A 332 -1.82 7.57 13.86
N ALA A 333 -3.02 7.31 14.42
CA ALA A 333 -4.17 8.22 14.35
C ALA A 333 -4.76 8.51 15.74
N SER A 334 -5.28 9.72 15.94
CA SER A 334 -5.89 10.15 17.21
C SER A 334 -7.40 10.19 17.17
N TYR A 335 -8.02 10.23 15.99
CA TYR A 335 -9.48 10.41 15.88
C TYR A 335 -10.08 9.28 15.05
N ASP A 336 -10.07 8.09 15.64
CA ASP A 336 -10.74 6.91 15.09
C ASP A 336 -12.01 6.56 15.86
N THR A 337 -13.04 7.39 15.76
CA THR A 337 -14.35 7.15 16.38
C THR A 337 -15.42 7.12 15.32
N ALA A 338 -16.36 6.14 15.36
CA ALA A 338 -17.40 5.91 14.34
C ALA A 338 -18.06 7.20 13.81
N GLU A 339 -18.26 8.15 14.71
CA GLU A 339 -18.69 9.51 14.42
C GLU A 339 -17.67 10.47 15.04
N ILE A 340 -17.26 11.49 14.27
CA ILE A 340 -16.50 12.62 14.82
C ILE A 340 -17.50 13.67 15.30
N THR A 341 -17.58 13.85 16.61
CA THR A 341 -18.46 14.86 17.20
C THR A 341 -17.90 16.26 16.95
N GLU A 342 -18.70 17.31 17.11
CA GLU A 342 -18.15 18.68 17.09
C GLU A 342 -17.04 18.83 18.15
N GLN A 343 -17.19 18.21 19.33
CA GLN A 343 -16.16 18.21 20.36
C GLN A 343 -14.85 17.58 19.88
N ASP A 344 -14.91 16.50 19.10
CA ASP A 344 -13.72 15.89 18.50
C ASP A 344 -13.08 16.81 17.47
N LYS A 345 -13.87 17.53 16.67
CA LYS A 345 -13.35 18.53 15.72
C LYS A 345 -12.68 19.70 16.43
N TYR A 346 -13.27 20.17 17.54
CA TYR A 346 -12.67 21.17 18.42
C TYR A 346 -11.31 20.68 18.93
N ASN A 347 -11.30 19.45 19.46
CA ASN A 347 -10.10 18.83 20.00
C ASN A 347 -9.00 18.68 18.93
N LEU A 348 -9.38 18.21 17.74
CA LEU A 348 -8.51 18.05 16.59
C LEU A 348 -7.92 19.39 16.14
N ALA A 349 -8.74 20.44 16.10
CA ALA A 349 -8.29 21.78 15.73
C ALA A 349 -7.24 22.30 16.72
N VAL A 350 -7.45 22.14 18.03
CA VAL A 350 -6.49 22.53 19.07
C VAL A 350 -5.17 21.76 18.92
N ASP A 351 -5.22 20.45 18.67
CA ASP A 351 -4.01 19.63 18.50
C ASP A 351 -3.24 20.00 17.24
N ALA A 352 -3.96 20.26 16.14
CA ALA A 352 -3.37 20.72 14.89
C ALA A 352 -2.74 22.12 15.05
N MET A 353 -3.34 23.00 15.86
CA MET A 353 -2.75 24.30 16.20
C MET A 353 -1.45 24.12 17.00
N HIS A 354 -1.42 23.20 17.98
CA HIS A 354 -0.20 22.89 18.73
C HIS A 354 0.89 22.36 17.79
N TRP A 355 0.54 21.42 16.89
CA TRP A 355 1.46 20.90 15.87
C TRP A 355 2.09 22.02 15.02
N ARG A 356 1.26 22.92 14.46
CA ARG A 356 1.73 24.06 13.67
C ARG A 356 2.61 25.00 14.48
N GLN A 357 2.24 25.28 15.74
CA GLN A 357 3.04 26.14 16.61
C GLN A 357 4.45 25.57 16.81
N VAL A 358 4.58 24.25 16.97
CA VAL A 358 5.88 23.65 17.28
C VAL A 358 6.76 23.38 16.07
N PHE A 359 6.18 23.10 14.89
CA PHE A 359 6.93 22.69 13.68
C PHE A 359 6.98 23.74 12.56
N SER A 360 6.17 24.80 12.60
CA SER A 360 6.15 25.81 11.51
C SER A 360 7.53 26.43 11.22
N ALA A 361 8.35 26.66 12.25
CA ALA A 361 9.71 27.20 12.12
C ALA A 361 10.72 26.19 11.53
N SER A 362 10.39 24.89 11.52
CA SER A 362 11.28 23.83 11.01
C SER A 362 10.67 23.07 9.84
N GLN A 363 9.53 23.51 9.30
CA GLN A 363 8.82 22.76 8.24
C GLN A 363 9.68 22.53 7.01
N ASP A 364 10.58 23.44 6.66
CA ASP A 364 11.47 23.31 5.49
C ASP A 364 12.55 22.23 5.66
N ARG A 365 12.74 21.72 6.89
CA ARG A 365 13.75 20.73 7.23
C ARG A 365 13.24 19.31 7.28
N PHE A 366 11.93 19.08 7.15
CA PHE A 366 11.41 17.73 7.19
C PHE A 366 10.35 17.46 6.15
N PHE A 367 10.41 16.25 5.62
CA PHE A 367 9.32 15.63 4.90
C PHE A 367 8.53 14.76 5.88
N HIS A 368 7.20 14.80 5.82
CA HIS A 368 6.32 14.07 6.72
C HIS A 368 5.34 13.20 5.95
N ALA A 369 5.53 11.88 5.98
CA ALA A 369 4.51 10.93 5.53
C ALA A 369 3.55 10.63 6.69
N SER A 370 2.25 10.82 6.47
CA SER A 370 1.22 10.60 7.47
C SER A 370 0.14 9.68 6.93
N ALA A 371 -0.19 8.63 7.68
CA ALA A 371 -1.25 7.71 7.31
C ALA A 371 -2.61 8.43 7.20
N ALA A 372 -3.38 8.10 6.16
CA ALA A 372 -4.69 8.71 5.93
C ALA A 372 -5.75 8.26 6.96
N GLY A 373 -5.55 7.09 7.55
CA GLY A 373 -6.42 6.44 8.53
C GLY A 373 -7.36 5.39 7.92
N ASN A 374 -7.77 4.40 8.72
CA ASN A 374 -8.43 3.16 8.28
C ASN A 374 -9.88 3.04 8.78
N THR A 375 -10.71 4.07 8.59
CA THR A 375 -12.04 4.07 9.23
C THR A 375 -13.19 3.55 8.36
N SER A 376 -13.00 3.32 7.06
CA SER A 376 -14.00 2.77 6.10
C SER A 376 -15.32 3.54 5.97
N ARG A 377 -15.40 4.78 6.46
CA ARG A 377 -16.72 5.39 6.71
C ARG A 377 -17.32 6.01 5.47
N GLN A 378 -18.64 5.89 5.34
CA GLN A 378 -19.41 6.75 4.45
C GLN A 378 -19.68 8.10 5.11
N GLY A 379 -19.46 9.20 4.38
CA GLY A 379 -19.77 10.56 4.82
C GLY A 379 -18.55 11.49 4.90
N PRO A 380 -18.73 12.73 5.38
CA PRO A 380 -17.65 13.72 5.49
C PRO A 380 -16.50 13.32 6.42
N TRP A 381 -16.61 12.20 7.13
CA TRP A 381 -15.60 11.67 8.05
C TRP A 381 -14.64 10.69 7.36
N ALA A 382 -14.97 10.25 6.15
CA ALA A 382 -14.09 9.48 5.27
C ALA A 382 -12.88 10.27 4.79
N PHE A 383 -12.72 11.53 5.20
CA PHE A 383 -11.67 12.40 4.72
C PHE A 383 -10.48 12.37 5.68
N ALA A 384 -9.30 12.10 5.14
CA ALA A 384 -8.06 11.91 5.87
C ALA A 384 -7.66 13.12 6.73
N LYS A 385 -8.13 14.34 6.40
CA LYS A 385 -7.95 15.55 7.22
C LYS A 385 -8.50 15.42 8.65
N TYR A 386 -9.41 14.48 8.90
CA TYR A 386 -9.98 14.24 10.23
C TYR A 386 -9.28 13.11 11.01
N ALA A 387 -8.41 12.31 10.39
CA ALA A 387 -7.84 11.13 11.04
C ALA A 387 -6.85 11.46 12.16
N SER A 388 -6.10 12.55 12.00
CA SER A 388 -5.06 12.97 12.94
C SER A 388 -4.86 14.49 12.91
N ALA A 389 -4.33 15.01 14.02
CA ALA A 389 -3.89 16.41 14.11
C ALA A 389 -2.85 16.78 13.03
N PHE A 390 -2.03 15.80 12.62
CA PHE A 390 -1.04 15.96 11.56
C PHE A 390 -1.70 16.24 10.20
N ASN A 391 -2.72 15.45 9.85
CA ASN A 391 -3.45 15.61 8.59
C ASN A 391 -4.27 16.90 8.60
N ALA A 392 -4.92 17.23 9.71
CA ALA A 392 -5.63 18.50 9.86
C ALA A 392 -4.69 19.70 9.67
N ALA A 393 -3.51 19.65 10.27
CA ALA A 393 -2.52 20.72 10.18
C ALA A 393 -1.97 20.94 8.76
N SER A 394 -1.95 19.92 7.89
CA SER A 394 -1.52 20.06 6.49
C SER A 394 -2.66 20.33 5.51
N ARG A 395 -3.89 19.90 5.81
CA ARG A 395 -5.00 19.91 4.85
C ARG A 395 -6.03 21.03 5.04
N VAL A 396 -6.06 21.70 6.19
CA VAL A 396 -7.06 22.74 6.46
C VAL A 396 -6.42 24.12 6.54
N ASP A 397 -6.67 25.00 5.58
CA ASP A 397 -6.05 26.34 5.57
C ASP A 397 -6.32 27.12 6.87
N ASP A 398 -7.59 27.20 7.30
CA ASP A 398 -8.01 27.82 8.56
C ASP A 398 -8.55 26.74 9.52
N LEU A 399 -7.77 26.40 10.56
CA LEU A 399 -8.13 25.37 11.53
C LEU A 399 -9.42 25.70 12.31
N ARG A 400 -9.87 26.96 12.32
CA ARG A 400 -11.18 27.32 12.89
C ARG A 400 -12.33 26.74 12.08
N GLY A 401 -12.14 26.59 10.77
CA GLY A 401 -13.11 25.99 9.86
C GLY A 401 -13.28 24.48 10.03
N LEU A 402 -12.48 23.82 10.87
CA LEU A 402 -12.75 22.43 11.29
C LEU A 402 -13.98 22.34 12.18
N VAL A 403 -14.24 23.37 12.99
CA VAL A 403 -15.41 23.43 13.88
C VAL A 403 -16.55 24.05 13.10
N GLU A 404 -17.41 23.22 12.53
CA GLU A 404 -18.46 23.64 11.59
C GLU A 404 -19.57 24.43 12.29
N ASP A 405 -19.90 24.04 13.52
CA ASP A 405 -20.85 24.75 14.35
C ASP A 405 -20.21 25.15 15.68
N ILE A 406 -19.39 26.20 15.64
CA ILE A 406 -18.82 26.80 16.85
C ILE A 406 -19.92 27.26 17.84
N SER A 407 -21.15 27.48 17.37
CA SER A 407 -22.29 27.86 18.22
C SER A 407 -22.89 26.70 19.03
N ALA A 408 -22.53 25.45 18.69
CA ALA A 408 -22.85 24.26 19.48
C ALA A 408 -22.11 24.24 20.83
N PHE A 409 -21.05 25.04 20.97
CA PHE A 409 -20.27 25.18 22.19
C PHE A 409 -20.77 26.33 23.07
N SER A 410 -20.47 26.26 24.36
CA SER A 410 -20.75 27.37 25.28
C SER A 410 -20.02 28.65 24.85
N THR A 411 -20.57 29.82 25.18
CA THR A 411 -19.92 31.10 24.87
C THR A 411 -18.49 31.19 25.42
N GLU A 412 -18.24 30.53 26.55
CA GLU A 412 -16.92 30.44 27.15
C GLU A 412 -15.94 29.64 26.27
N GLU A 413 -16.32 28.45 25.81
CA GLU A 413 -15.50 27.62 24.92
C GLU A 413 -15.18 28.31 23.58
N GLN A 414 -16.15 29.05 23.03
CA GLN A 414 -15.95 29.84 21.81
C GLN A 414 -14.88 30.93 22.04
N VAL A 415 -14.96 31.64 23.17
CA VAL A 415 -13.96 32.66 23.55
C VAL A 415 -12.61 32.01 23.79
N ILE A 416 -12.56 30.87 24.46
CA ILE A 416 -11.33 30.09 24.70
C ILE A 416 -10.67 29.74 23.37
N PHE A 417 -11.42 29.16 22.43
CA PHE A 417 -10.91 28.76 21.13
C PHE A 417 -10.31 29.93 20.35
N GLU A 418 -11.02 31.06 20.28
CA GLU A 418 -10.52 32.27 19.61
C GLU A 418 -9.31 32.87 20.34
N ARG A 419 -9.23 32.77 21.67
CA ARG A 419 -8.06 33.19 22.44
C ARG A 419 -6.85 32.31 22.17
N ILE A 420 -7.01 30.99 22.11
CA ILE A 420 -5.95 30.04 21.73
C ILE A 420 -5.43 30.38 20.35
N TRP A 421 -6.33 30.46 19.36
CA TRP A 421 -5.99 30.80 17.98
C TRP A 421 -5.25 32.14 17.89
N THR A 422 -5.83 33.20 18.48
CA THR A 422 -5.24 34.54 18.47
C THR A 422 -3.85 34.56 19.11
N ASN A 423 -3.66 33.85 20.23
CA ASN A 423 -2.35 33.77 20.88
C ASN A 423 -1.32 33.07 19.99
N ILE A 424 -1.67 31.93 19.41
CA ILE A 424 -0.78 31.14 18.55
C ILE A 424 -0.37 31.96 17.32
N ILE A 425 -1.30 32.56 16.59
CA ILE A 425 -0.97 33.35 15.40
C ILE A 425 -0.23 34.64 15.75
N THR A 426 -0.44 35.21 16.94
CA THR A 426 0.29 36.43 17.38
C THR A 426 1.74 36.10 17.71
N ASN A 427 1.98 34.95 18.37
CA ASN A 427 3.32 34.54 18.82
C ASN A 427 4.07 33.69 17.79
N THR A 428 3.37 33.08 16.85
CA THR A 428 3.92 32.22 15.79
C THR A 428 3.08 32.41 14.52
N PRO A 429 3.22 33.54 13.82
CA PRO A 429 2.41 33.85 12.63
C PRO A 429 2.46 32.77 11.55
N GLU A 430 3.57 32.04 11.43
CA GLU A 430 3.75 30.94 10.49
C GLU A 430 2.77 29.79 10.75
N ALA A 431 2.35 29.59 12.01
CA ALA A 431 1.38 28.58 12.41
C ALA A 431 -0.05 28.88 11.92
N ALA A 432 -0.31 30.09 11.40
CA ALA A 432 -1.58 30.41 10.76
C ALA A 432 -1.74 29.70 9.40
N THR A 433 -0.64 29.26 8.79
CA THR A 433 -0.64 28.60 7.48
C THR A 433 -0.54 27.09 7.61
N ARG A 434 -1.01 26.37 6.58
CA ARG A 434 -0.89 24.90 6.52
C ARG A 434 0.57 24.45 6.43
N MET A 435 0.85 23.27 6.97
CA MET A 435 2.14 22.62 6.82
C MET A 435 2.30 22.14 5.36
N ASN A 436 3.33 22.62 4.66
CA ASN A 436 3.48 22.35 3.22
C ASN A 436 4.23 21.04 2.90
N ASN A 437 4.99 20.50 3.85
CA ASN A 437 5.86 19.34 3.62
C ASN A 437 5.32 18.05 4.25
N THR A 438 4.01 17.99 4.48
CA THR A 438 3.30 16.77 4.88
C THR A 438 2.59 16.19 3.66
N THR A 439 2.75 14.88 3.47
CA THR A 439 2.09 14.06 2.45
C THR A 439 1.20 13.05 3.17
N VAL A 440 -0.10 13.14 2.92
CA VAL A 440 -1.09 12.21 3.46
C VAL A 440 -1.21 11.01 2.53
N VAL A 441 -1.01 9.80 3.07
CA VAL A 441 -0.84 8.56 2.28
C VAL A 441 -2.03 7.63 2.45
N ILE A 442 -2.69 7.27 1.34
CA ILE A 442 -3.73 6.24 1.31
C ILE A 442 -3.12 4.85 1.11
N GLY A 443 -3.75 3.82 1.67
CA GLY A 443 -3.41 2.44 1.37
C GLY A 443 -4.21 1.94 0.17
N VAL A 444 -3.56 1.15 -0.68
CA VAL A 444 -4.17 0.45 -1.83
C VAL A 444 -3.76 -1.02 -1.84
N ASP A 445 -4.51 -1.87 -2.54
CA ASP A 445 -4.12 -3.26 -2.80
C ASP A 445 -3.03 -3.35 -3.88
N GLY A 446 -2.51 -4.55 -4.17
CA GLY A 446 -1.49 -4.75 -5.21
C GLY A 446 -1.90 -4.35 -6.63
N ALA A 447 -3.21 -4.20 -6.89
CA ALA A 447 -3.75 -3.76 -8.17
C ALA A 447 -3.99 -2.24 -8.23
N GLY A 448 -3.56 -1.48 -7.21
CA GLY A 448 -3.76 -0.04 -7.18
C GLY A 448 -5.20 0.37 -6.87
N MET A 449 -6.03 -0.52 -6.30
CA MET A 449 -7.37 -0.17 -5.84
C MET A 449 -7.34 0.27 -4.39
N LEU A 450 -8.13 1.31 -4.06
CA LEU A 450 -8.24 1.80 -2.68
C LEU A 450 -8.67 0.69 -1.73
N LEU A 451 -7.98 0.57 -0.58
CA LEU A 451 -8.45 -0.32 0.47
C LEU A 451 -9.84 0.13 0.92
N PRO A 452 -10.79 -0.80 1.14
CA PRO A 452 -12.16 -0.46 1.53
C PRO A 452 -12.26 0.39 2.80
N ASP A 453 -11.24 0.33 3.65
CA ASP A 453 -11.16 1.04 4.91
C ASP A 453 -10.35 2.33 4.90
N ALA A 454 -9.63 2.63 3.82
CA ALA A 454 -8.79 3.81 3.79
C ALA A 454 -9.58 5.12 3.63
N ASN A 455 -9.22 6.13 4.42
CA ASN A 455 -9.81 7.46 4.31
C ASN A 455 -9.33 8.16 3.02
N THR A 456 -10.27 8.76 2.30
CA THR A 456 -10.09 9.55 1.07
C THR A 456 -9.53 10.96 1.34
N GLY A 457 -9.30 11.75 0.28
CA GLY A 457 -8.79 13.12 0.42
C GLY A 457 -7.32 13.14 0.84
N VAL A 458 -6.51 12.35 0.14
CA VAL A 458 -5.07 12.15 0.35
C VAL A 458 -4.24 12.93 -0.68
N ASP A 459 -2.91 12.84 -0.56
CA ASP A 459 -1.97 13.41 -1.54
C ASP A 459 -1.44 12.32 -2.49
N VAL A 460 -1.13 11.12 -1.97
CA VAL A 460 -0.66 9.97 -2.75
C VAL A 460 -1.20 8.65 -2.18
N GLY A 461 -1.02 7.55 -2.91
CA GLY A 461 -1.30 6.19 -2.46
C GLY A 461 -0.09 5.27 -2.57
N ALA A 462 -0.06 4.23 -1.75
CA ALA A 462 0.97 3.19 -1.80
C ALA A 462 0.36 1.85 -1.33
N PRO A 463 0.95 0.70 -1.71
CA PRO A 463 0.54 -0.62 -1.23
C PRO A 463 0.36 -0.63 0.29
N GLY A 464 -0.79 -1.11 0.73
CA GLY A 464 -1.16 -1.23 2.12
C GLY A 464 -1.98 -2.46 2.42
N GLU A 465 -2.07 -3.44 1.52
CA GLU A 465 -2.69 -4.74 1.79
C GLU A 465 -1.61 -5.82 1.92
N SER A 466 -1.77 -6.75 2.87
CA SER A 466 -0.88 -7.91 3.01
C SER A 466 0.63 -7.60 3.07
N ILE A 467 1.01 -6.43 3.59
CA ILE A 467 2.41 -6.00 3.66
C ILE A 467 3.10 -6.74 4.79
N MET A 468 4.21 -7.40 4.47
CA MET A 468 5.04 -8.10 5.47
C MET A 468 5.99 -7.12 6.16
N GLY A 469 6.15 -7.29 7.47
CA GLY A 469 7.09 -6.52 8.30
C GLY A 469 7.61 -7.39 9.46
N PRO A 470 8.73 -7.02 10.09
CA PRO A 470 9.26 -7.73 11.24
C PRO A 470 8.39 -7.45 12.47
N CYS A 471 8.42 -8.36 13.44
CA CYS A 471 7.77 -8.17 14.72
C CYS A 471 8.50 -8.91 15.84
N SER A 472 8.41 -8.37 17.06
CA SER A 472 9.28 -8.76 18.17
C SER A 472 8.69 -9.85 19.08
N ILE A 473 7.37 -10.00 19.11
CA ILE A 473 6.70 -11.05 19.91
C ILE A 473 5.50 -11.61 19.18
N ALA A 474 5.36 -12.94 19.23
CA ALA A 474 4.09 -13.61 19.01
C ALA A 474 3.00 -13.03 19.92
N ASP A 475 1.83 -12.75 19.35
CA ASP A 475 0.61 -12.47 20.09
C ASP A 475 -0.16 -13.79 20.26
N PRO A 476 0.01 -14.50 21.41
CA PRO A 476 -0.66 -15.78 21.63
C PRO A 476 -2.18 -15.62 21.76
N SER A 477 -2.69 -14.41 21.97
CA SER A 477 -4.12 -14.15 22.12
C SER A 477 -4.86 -14.12 20.78
N ASN A 478 -4.12 -14.01 19.67
CA ASN A 478 -4.72 -13.80 18.37
C ASN A 478 -3.95 -14.50 17.24
N ALA A 479 -4.30 -15.77 16.98
CA ALA A 479 -3.68 -16.61 15.94
C ALA A 479 -3.73 -16.02 14.51
N SER A 480 -4.57 -15.02 14.26
CA SER A 480 -4.60 -14.30 12.97
C SER A 480 -3.57 -13.15 12.86
N PHE A 481 -2.84 -12.87 13.94
CA PHE A 481 -1.82 -11.84 14.08
C PHE A 481 -0.50 -12.43 14.56
N ASP A 482 -0.36 -13.75 14.45
CA ASP A 482 0.76 -14.46 15.02
C ASP A 482 2.03 -14.00 14.31
N CYS A 483 3.03 -13.59 15.11
CA CYS A 483 4.36 -13.32 14.60
C CYS A 483 5.00 -14.64 14.25
N ASP A 484 4.67 -15.17 13.08
CA ASP A 484 5.22 -16.41 12.60
C ASP A 484 6.70 -16.19 12.26
N GLY A 485 7.58 -16.79 13.05
CA GLY A 485 9.02 -16.67 12.84
C GLY A 485 9.57 -15.23 12.93
N ALA A 486 8.97 -14.35 13.73
CA ALA A 486 9.30 -12.92 13.84
C ALA A 486 8.85 -12.03 12.65
N LEU A 487 7.90 -12.52 11.86
CA LEU A 487 7.26 -11.79 10.75
C LEU A 487 5.78 -11.60 11.01
N ALA A 488 5.26 -10.45 10.61
CA ALA A 488 3.84 -10.14 10.62
C ALA A 488 3.40 -9.63 9.26
N ARG A 489 2.20 -10.03 8.83
CA ARG A 489 1.54 -9.49 7.64
C ARG A 489 0.35 -8.66 8.06
N TYR A 490 0.37 -7.39 7.69
CA TYR A 490 -0.71 -6.48 8.01
C TYR A 490 -1.12 -5.63 6.81
N GLY A 491 -2.34 -5.10 6.87
CA GLY A 491 -2.84 -4.08 5.98
C GLY A 491 -3.22 -2.78 6.70
N GLY A 492 -3.36 -1.71 5.94
CA GLY A 492 -3.77 -0.39 6.38
C GLY A 492 -2.90 0.73 5.82
N THR A 493 -3.40 1.96 5.95
CA THR A 493 -2.65 3.19 5.63
C THR A 493 -1.36 3.34 6.45
N SER A 494 -1.26 2.64 7.58
CA SER A 494 -0.07 2.53 8.43
C SER A 494 1.06 1.71 7.81
N ALA A 495 0.75 0.77 6.91
CA ALA A 495 1.71 0.03 6.08
C ALA A 495 2.08 0.79 4.80
N ALA A 496 1.15 1.59 4.25
CA ALA A 496 1.41 2.42 3.08
C ALA A 496 2.29 3.67 3.38
N SER A 497 2.04 4.36 4.50
CA SER A 497 2.80 5.55 4.90
C SER A 497 4.33 5.32 4.98
N PRO A 498 4.85 4.23 5.59
CA PRO A 498 6.29 3.99 5.64
C PRO A 498 6.91 3.77 4.26
N LEU A 499 6.18 3.27 3.24
CA LEU A 499 6.71 3.18 1.88
C LEU A 499 7.05 4.56 1.31
N VAL A 500 6.16 5.52 1.51
CA VAL A 500 6.35 6.91 1.05
C VAL A 500 7.45 7.62 1.86
N ALA A 501 7.51 7.41 3.17
CA ALA A 501 8.61 7.93 3.99
C ALA A 501 9.97 7.32 3.59
N GLY A 502 9.97 6.04 3.25
CA GLY A 502 11.12 5.30 2.75
C GLY A 502 11.65 5.86 1.44
N LEU A 503 10.76 6.06 0.46
CA LEU A 503 11.08 6.75 -0.80
C LEU A 503 11.62 8.16 -0.54
N ALA A 504 10.98 8.95 0.33
CA ALA A 504 11.47 10.28 0.67
C ALA A 504 12.89 10.26 1.25
N ALA A 505 13.19 9.29 2.12
CA ALA A 505 14.53 9.12 2.68
C ALA A 505 15.53 8.71 1.59
N TYR A 506 15.13 7.83 0.67
CA TYR A 506 15.97 7.41 -0.45
C TYR A 506 16.29 8.56 -1.41
N LEU A 507 15.29 9.37 -1.80
CA LEU A 507 15.49 10.57 -2.62
C LEU A 507 16.47 11.56 -1.96
N TRP A 508 16.38 11.75 -0.64
CA TRP A 508 17.33 12.60 0.08
C TRP A 508 18.72 11.99 0.22
N ALA A 509 18.82 10.66 0.33
CA ALA A 509 20.08 9.96 0.34
C ALA A 509 20.77 10.08 -1.02
N LEU A 510 20.03 10.08 -2.13
CA LEU A 510 20.54 10.35 -3.48
C LEU A 510 21.04 11.79 -3.60
N ASP A 511 20.27 12.78 -3.12
CA ASP A 511 20.65 14.19 -3.17
C ASP A 511 20.31 14.96 -1.89
N PRO A 512 21.27 15.10 -0.95
CA PRO A 512 21.08 15.80 0.32
C PRO A 512 20.70 17.28 0.19
N ALA A 513 20.91 17.88 -0.98
CA ALA A 513 20.62 19.29 -1.22
C ALA A 513 19.19 19.55 -1.77
N LEU A 514 18.38 18.49 -1.99
CA LEU A 514 16.94 18.66 -2.18
C LEU A 514 16.31 19.28 -0.93
N THR A 515 15.33 20.17 -1.12
CA THR A 515 14.51 20.70 -0.02
C THR A 515 13.35 19.75 0.28
N ALA A 516 12.76 19.85 1.48
CA ALA A 516 11.57 19.08 1.83
C ALA A 516 10.42 19.25 0.82
N THR A 517 10.25 20.47 0.31
CA THR A 517 9.24 20.78 -0.71
C THR A 517 9.55 20.12 -2.04
N GLN A 518 10.83 20.05 -2.45
CA GLN A 518 11.25 19.35 -3.66
C GLN A 518 11.05 17.84 -3.53
N ILE A 519 11.37 17.25 -2.39
CA ILE A 519 11.09 15.82 -2.10
C ILE A 519 9.60 15.54 -2.22
N ARG A 520 8.76 16.37 -1.59
CA ARG A 520 7.31 16.25 -1.73
C ARG A 520 6.86 16.37 -3.18
N GLN A 521 7.38 17.34 -3.92
CA GLN A 521 7.03 17.55 -5.33
C GLN A 521 7.35 16.31 -6.18
N LEU A 522 8.55 15.73 -6.02
CA LEU A 522 8.95 14.51 -6.74
C LEU A 522 7.99 13.34 -6.48
N ILE A 523 7.61 13.13 -5.22
CA ILE A 523 6.69 12.05 -4.81
C ILE A 523 5.26 12.31 -5.32
N THR A 524 4.79 13.56 -5.28
CA THR A 524 3.43 13.87 -5.77
C THR A 524 3.33 13.88 -7.29
N ASP A 525 4.41 14.22 -7.99
CA ASP A 525 4.46 14.17 -9.46
C ASP A 525 4.54 12.72 -9.96
N SER A 526 5.11 11.81 -9.18
CA SER A 526 5.14 10.38 -9.51
C SER A 526 3.88 9.62 -9.12
N PHE A 527 2.86 10.30 -8.59
CA PHE A 527 1.57 9.71 -8.26
C PHE A 527 0.60 9.84 -9.45
N ILE A 528 0.38 8.72 -10.16
CA ILE A 528 -0.32 8.71 -11.46
C ILE A 528 -1.77 8.24 -11.28
N GLN A 529 -2.67 9.15 -10.93
CA GLN A 529 -4.04 8.78 -10.60
C GLN A 529 -4.82 8.08 -11.73
N SER A 530 -4.42 8.24 -13.01
CA SER A 530 -5.12 7.64 -14.15
C SER A 530 -4.81 6.16 -14.37
N ASP A 531 -3.63 5.70 -13.94
CA ASP A 531 -3.07 4.42 -14.39
C ASP A 531 -2.88 3.43 -13.24
N ASN A 532 -2.60 3.92 -12.02
CA ASN A 532 -2.59 3.16 -10.78
C ASN A 532 -2.66 4.15 -9.61
N THR A 533 -3.50 3.92 -8.59
CA THR A 533 -3.56 4.85 -7.44
C THR A 533 -2.36 4.67 -6.48
N MET A 534 -1.16 4.56 -7.03
CA MET A 534 0.13 4.34 -6.36
C MET A 534 1.17 5.37 -6.78
N ILE A 535 2.14 5.59 -5.91
CA ILE A 535 3.40 6.25 -6.25
C ILE A 535 4.25 5.35 -7.15
N ASP A 536 4.98 5.97 -8.07
CA ASP A 536 6.06 5.35 -8.83
C ASP A 536 7.40 5.85 -8.28
N ALA A 537 8.12 4.98 -7.57
CA ALA A 537 9.41 5.31 -6.98
C ALA A 537 10.49 5.54 -8.03
N TYR A 538 10.44 4.78 -9.13
CA TYR A 538 11.42 4.86 -10.20
C TYR A 538 11.30 6.21 -10.92
N HIS A 539 10.08 6.59 -11.31
CA HIS A 539 9.80 7.91 -11.86
C HIS A 539 10.25 9.04 -10.91
N ALA A 540 9.96 8.95 -9.61
CA ALA A 540 10.39 9.97 -8.63
C ALA A 540 11.92 10.15 -8.59
N VAL A 541 12.68 9.04 -8.73
CA VAL A 541 14.15 9.06 -8.76
C VAL A 541 14.68 9.68 -10.06
N LEU A 542 14.12 9.33 -11.22
CA LEU A 542 14.53 9.90 -12.51
C LEU A 542 14.26 11.41 -12.57
N ALA A 543 13.12 11.86 -12.01
CA ALA A 543 12.72 13.27 -11.98
C ALA A 543 13.66 14.17 -11.14
N ILE A 544 14.61 13.62 -10.38
CA ILE A 544 15.67 14.40 -9.72
C ILE A 544 16.46 15.21 -10.76
N ASP A 545 16.72 14.66 -11.95
CA ASP A 545 17.51 15.35 -12.98
C ASP A 545 16.90 16.69 -13.41
N ARG A 546 15.57 16.84 -13.38
CA ARG A 546 14.89 18.11 -13.67
C ARG A 546 15.13 19.16 -12.61
N LEU A 547 15.07 18.78 -11.33
CA LEU A 547 15.29 19.71 -10.22
C LEU A 547 16.78 19.98 -10.01
N ARG A 548 17.62 19.01 -10.37
CA ARG A 548 19.06 18.98 -10.12
C ARG A 548 19.83 18.42 -11.33
N PRO A 549 19.93 19.17 -12.45
CA PRO A 549 20.55 18.69 -13.70
C PRO A 549 22.03 18.25 -13.61
N GLY A 550 22.70 18.52 -12.48
CA GLY A 550 24.06 18.07 -12.22
C GLY A 550 24.17 16.70 -11.55
N MET A 551 23.06 16.12 -11.06
CA MET A 551 23.06 14.79 -10.42
C MET A 551 23.26 13.68 -11.44
N ASN A 552 22.68 13.83 -12.64
CA ASN A 552 22.78 12.88 -13.75
C ASN A 552 22.35 11.46 -13.33
N VAL A 553 21.19 11.34 -12.68
CA VAL A 553 20.63 10.07 -12.20
C VAL A 553 20.46 9.09 -13.36
N ARG A 554 19.84 9.52 -14.46
CA ARG A 554 19.69 8.69 -15.67
C ARG A 554 21.02 8.22 -16.22
N LYS A 555 22.02 9.11 -16.27
CA LYS A 555 23.36 8.76 -16.74
C LYS A 555 24.04 7.74 -15.84
N ALA A 556 23.89 7.86 -14.52
CA ALA A 556 24.43 6.90 -13.58
C ALA A 556 23.79 5.52 -13.76
N LEU A 557 22.50 5.48 -14.11
CA LEU A 557 21.78 4.24 -14.42
C LEU A 557 22.32 3.59 -15.71
N LEU A 558 22.53 4.39 -16.76
CA LEU A 558 23.00 3.97 -18.09
C LEU A 558 24.50 3.63 -18.17
N ASP A 559 25.31 4.10 -17.23
CA ASP A 559 26.75 3.84 -17.17
C ASP A 559 27.01 2.49 -16.47
N VAL A 560 27.03 1.43 -17.28
CA VAL A 560 27.12 0.04 -16.82
C VAL A 560 28.50 -0.58 -17.01
N THR A 561 29.39 0.09 -17.75
CA THR A 561 30.72 -0.43 -18.08
C THR A 561 31.88 0.54 -17.77
N GLY A 562 33.02 -0.06 -17.47
CA GLY A 562 34.29 0.61 -17.25
C GLY A 562 35.06 0.85 -18.54
N PRO A 563 36.15 1.64 -18.51
CA PRO A 563 36.96 1.92 -19.70
C PRO A 563 37.66 0.68 -20.27
N ASN A 564 37.63 -0.46 -19.57
CA ASN A 564 38.15 -1.74 -20.03
C ASN A 564 37.03 -2.80 -20.20
N GLN A 565 35.77 -2.37 -20.36
CA GLN A 565 34.58 -3.25 -20.36
C GLN A 565 34.41 -4.07 -19.06
N ASP A 566 35.04 -3.63 -17.97
CA ASP A 566 34.79 -4.16 -16.63
C ASP A 566 33.44 -3.65 -16.10
N SER A 567 32.86 -4.34 -15.11
CA SER A 567 31.53 -4.02 -14.56
C SER A 567 31.45 -2.71 -13.76
N ALA A 568 32.51 -1.90 -13.76
CA ALA A 568 32.64 -0.70 -12.94
C ALA A 568 32.32 0.55 -13.77
N PRO A 569 31.31 1.38 -13.41
CA PRO A 569 30.95 2.58 -14.17
C PRO A 569 32.12 3.53 -14.44
N ASN A 570 32.20 4.11 -15.64
CA ASN A 570 33.31 4.99 -16.06
C ASN A 570 32.98 6.50 -16.04
N GLY A 571 31.75 6.85 -15.65
CA GLY A 571 31.17 8.19 -15.65
C GLY A 571 30.61 8.62 -17.01
N ARG A 572 30.42 7.71 -17.97
CA ARG A 572 29.97 8.01 -19.34
C ARG A 572 28.96 6.96 -19.76
N PHE A 573 28.01 7.40 -20.58
CA PHE A 573 27.16 6.50 -21.34
C PHE A 573 27.66 6.54 -22.78
N ASP A 574 28.28 5.45 -23.23
CA ASP A 574 28.89 5.32 -24.56
C ASP A 574 28.58 3.97 -25.24
N GLU A 575 29.22 3.68 -26.36
CA GLU A 575 28.94 2.47 -27.15
C GLU A 575 29.20 1.16 -26.39
N GLN A 576 30.09 1.15 -25.38
CA GLN A 576 30.37 -0.05 -24.58
C GLN A 576 29.21 -0.35 -23.64
N ASP A 577 28.55 0.68 -23.11
CA ASP A 577 27.35 0.52 -22.30
C ASP A 577 26.19 -0.03 -23.13
N ILE A 578 26.00 0.51 -24.34
CA ILE A 578 24.97 0.03 -25.28
C ILE A 578 25.18 -1.45 -25.61
N GLU A 579 26.41 -1.85 -25.97
CA GLU A 579 26.75 -3.25 -26.22
C GLU A 579 26.40 -4.13 -25.01
N LYS A 580 26.65 -3.63 -23.79
CA LYS A 580 26.35 -4.36 -22.56
C LYS A 580 24.85 -4.52 -22.28
N TYR A 581 24.03 -3.51 -22.57
CA TYR A 581 22.57 -3.62 -22.50
C TYR A 581 22.04 -4.64 -23.51
N LEU A 582 22.50 -4.58 -24.77
CA LEU A 582 22.09 -5.52 -25.80
C LEU A 582 22.46 -6.96 -25.45
N ASP A 583 23.65 -7.17 -24.88
CA ASP A 583 24.09 -8.48 -24.37
C ASP A 583 23.18 -8.97 -23.23
N ALA A 584 22.79 -8.09 -22.30
CA ALA A 584 21.90 -8.43 -21.18
C ALA A 584 20.49 -8.79 -21.67
N PHE A 585 19.94 -8.02 -22.62
CA PHE A 585 18.65 -8.30 -23.25
C PHE A 585 18.64 -9.67 -23.92
N ALA A 586 19.68 -9.98 -24.70
CA ALA A 586 19.79 -11.27 -25.37
C ALA A 586 19.96 -12.43 -24.37
N ALA A 587 20.68 -12.21 -23.27
CA ALA A 587 20.86 -13.21 -22.22
C ALA A 587 19.55 -13.50 -21.47
N TYR A 588 18.82 -12.45 -21.07
CA TYR A 588 17.56 -12.60 -20.35
C TYR A 588 16.48 -13.26 -21.20
N GLU A 589 16.38 -12.91 -22.49
CA GLU A 589 15.45 -13.59 -23.42
C GLU A 589 15.67 -15.11 -23.45
N GLY A 590 16.95 -15.54 -23.41
CA GLY A 590 17.31 -16.96 -23.34
C GLY A 590 16.88 -17.64 -22.03
N VAL A 591 16.90 -16.93 -20.91
CA VAL A 591 16.43 -17.41 -19.60
C VAL A 591 14.92 -17.48 -19.56
N ARG A 592 14.24 -16.40 -19.98
CA ARG A 592 12.77 -16.31 -19.99
C ARG A 592 12.13 -17.45 -20.78
N GLN A 593 12.69 -17.78 -21.94
CA GLN A 593 12.21 -18.91 -22.76
C GLN A 593 12.38 -20.28 -22.10
N GLN A 594 13.29 -20.41 -21.12
CA GLN A 594 13.61 -21.69 -20.48
C GLN A 594 12.97 -21.86 -19.10
N GLN A 595 12.80 -20.77 -18.35
CA GLN A 595 12.48 -20.82 -16.91
C GLN A 595 11.17 -20.10 -16.56
N GLY A 596 10.53 -19.45 -17.53
CA GLY A 596 9.36 -18.62 -17.30
C GLY A 596 9.72 -17.16 -17.02
N GLU A 597 8.72 -16.36 -16.67
CA GLU A 597 8.84 -14.91 -16.41
C GLU A 597 9.33 -14.66 -14.98
N GLU A 598 10.58 -15.02 -14.67
CA GLU A 598 11.21 -14.60 -13.42
C GLU A 598 11.58 -13.12 -13.49
N ALA A 599 11.14 -12.32 -12.52
CA ALA A 599 11.45 -10.89 -12.49
C ALA A 599 12.97 -10.62 -12.45
N ASP A 600 13.43 -9.68 -13.26
CA ASP A 600 14.79 -9.13 -13.30
C ASP A 600 14.75 -7.64 -12.99
N ASP A 601 14.78 -7.31 -11.69
CA ASP A 601 14.86 -5.95 -11.16
C ASP A 601 16.27 -5.32 -11.29
N SER A 602 17.16 -5.89 -12.11
CA SER A 602 18.51 -5.36 -12.29
C SER A 602 18.51 -4.04 -13.05
N ARG A 603 19.68 -3.42 -13.16
CA ARG A 603 19.85 -2.17 -13.92
C ARG A 603 19.65 -2.29 -15.43
N TYR A 604 19.44 -3.51 -15.93
CA TYR A 604 19.16 -3.77 -17.32
C TYR A 604 17.66 -3.65 -17.64
N ASP A 605 16.79 -3.81 -16.65
CA ASP A 605 15.40 -3.36 -16.69
C ASP A 605 15.38 -1.83 -16.60
N LEU A 606 15.35 -1.20 -17.77
CA LEU A 606 15.45 0.25 -17.94
C LEU A 606 14.11 0.95 -17.72
N ASN A 607 12.98 0.31 -18.05
CA ASN A 607 11.65 0.88 -17.86
C ASN A 607 11.09 0.60 -16.45
N GLY A 608 11.71 -0.32 -15.71
CA GLY A 608 11.36 -0.69 -14.34
C GLY A 608 10.13 -1.59 -14.25
N ASP A 609 9.83 -2.36 -15.30
CA ASP A 609 8.66 -3.26 -15.36
C ASP A 609 8.90 -4.61 -14.64
N GLY A 610 10.12 -4.85 -14.17
CA GLY A 610 10.57 -6.09 -13.57
C GLY A 610 11.10 -7.11 -14.57
N PHE A 611 11.32 -6.77 -15.85
CA PHE A 611 11.69 -7.71 -16.91
C PHE A 611 12.66 -7.08 -17.92
N THR A 612 13.91 -7.56 -17.94
CA THR A 612 14.94 -7.06 -18.88
C THR A 612 14.69 -7.49 -20.34
N GLY A 613 14.45 -6.56 -21.27
CA GLY A 613 14.57 -6.83 -22.71
C GLY A 613 13.54 -6.16 -23.65
N PRO A 614 13.56 -6.52 -24.95
CA PRO A 614 12.83 -5.81 -26.01
C PRO A 614 11.35 -6.19 -26.14
N ALA A 615 10.83 -7.09 -25.32
CA ALA A 615 9.53 -7.70 -25.56
C ALA A 615 8.36 -6.75 -25.24
N GLN A 616 7.82 -6.12 -26.29
CA GLN A 616 6.65 -5.23 -26.22
C GLN A 616 5.36 -5.87 -25.66
N THR A 617 5.26 -7.20 -25.65
CA THR A 617 3.98 -7.89 -25.42
C THR A 617 3.64 -8.20 -23.96
N ALA A 618 4.54 -7.95 -23.00
CA ALA A 618 4.29 -8.26 -21.58
C ALA A 618 4.66 -7.16 -20.58
N GLY A 619 5.42 -6.11 -20.95
CA GLY A 619 6.05 -5.23 -19.95
C GLY A 619 6.07 -3.72 -20.24
N ALA A 620 5.50 -3.21 -21.35
CA ALA A 620 5.60 -1.78 -21.59
C ALA A 620 4.86 -0.95 -20.51
N VAL A 621 5.63 -0.21 -19.71
CA VAL A 621 5.15 0.64 -18.62
C VAL A 621 5.40 2.12 -18.92
N SER A 622 4.76 3.00 -18.14
CA SER A 622 5.01 4.42 -18.23
C SER A 622 6.41 4.77 -17.72
N MET A 623 7.18 5.54 -18.48
CA MET A 623 8.51 6.01 -18.11
C MET A 623 8.71 7.44 -18.62
N ASP A 624 9.06 8.35 -17.72
CA ASP A 624 9.42 9.74 -18.07
C ASP A 624 10.87 9.75 -18.56
N LEU A 625 11.01 9.68 -19.88
CA LEU A 625 12.29 9.54 -20.56
C LEU A 625 13.08 10.84 -20.48
N ASP A 626 12.43 12.00 -20.60
CA ASP A 626 13.09 13.30 -20.59
C ASP A 626 13.22 13.96 -19.20
N ALA A 627 12.59 13.36 -18.20
CA ALA A 627 12.51 13.75 -16.80
C ALA A 627 11.71 15.05 -16.55
N ASP A 628 10.83 15.47 -17.46
CA ASP A 628 10.05 16.70 -17.30
C ASP A 628 8.92 16.61 -16.25
N GLY A 629 8.65 15.39 -15.76
CA GLY A 629 7.66 15.02 -14.77
C GLY A 629 6.28 14.69 -15.35
N PHE A 630 6.17 14.53 -16.67
CA PHE A 630 4.93 14.20 -17.36
C PHE A 630 5.17 13.10 -18.40
N TYR A 631 4.23 12.16 -18.51
CA TYR A 631 4.26 11.22 -19.64
C TYR A 631 3.66 11.89 -20.86
N THR A 632 4.51 12.10 -21.86
CA THR A 632 4.15 12.72 -23.11
C THR A 632 4.56 11.84 -24.29
N THR A 633 4.58 12.43 -25.47
CA THR A 633 5.07 11.79 -26.68
C THR A 633 6.27 12.57 -27.16
N LEU A 634 7.41 11.91 -27.29
CA LEU A 634 8.68 12.53 -27.62
C LEU A 634 9.11 12.17 -29.05
N ASP A 635 9.42 13.19 -29.84
CA ASP A 635 9.97 13.03 -31.18
C ASP A 635 11.50 13.18 -31.14
N VAL A 636 12.23 12.13 -31.51
CA VAL A 636 13.69 12.10 -31.57
C VAL A 636 14.15 11.85 -33.00
N ASP A 637 15.15 12.60 -33.46
CA ASP A 637 15.78 12.37 -34.76
C ASP A 637 16.84 11.26 -34.65
N ILE A 638 16.50 10.07 -35.15
CA ILE A 638 17.36 8.91 -35.23
C ILE A 638 17.81 8.76 -36.68
N ASN A 639 19.05 9.14 -36.97
CA ASN A 639 19.68 9.01 -38.29
C ASN A 639 18.91 9.70 -39.45
N GLY A 640 18.27 10.84 -39.17
CA GLY A 640 17.49 11.60 -40.16
C GLY A 640 16.02 11.18 -40.24
N GLN A 641 15.58 10.25 -39.37
CA GLN A 641 14.19 9.83 -39.23
C GLN A 641 13.66 10.29 -37.87
N THR A 642 12.48 10.91 -37.86
CA THR A 642 11.78 11.20 -36.61
C THR A 642 11.12 9.93 -36.09
N VAL A 643 11.59 9.46 -34.94
CA VAL A 643 11.01 8.35 -34.19
C VAL A 643 10.26 8.92 -32.99
N THR A 644 9.05 8.43 -32.79
CA THR A 644 8.14 8.92 -31.76
C THR A 644 8.06 7.91 -30.62
N PHE A 645 8.43 8.31 -29.41
CA PHE A 645 8.34 7.52 -28.19
C PHE A 645 7.10 7.93 -27.39
N ASN A 646 6.24 6.98 -27.03
CA ASN A 646 5.10 7.23 -26.15
C ASN A 646 5.48 6.87 -24.72
N GLU A 647 5.71 7.88 -23.88
CA GLU A 647 6.17 7.68 -22.50
C GLU A 647 5.16 6.95 -21.61
N ALA A 648 3.91 6.77 -22.06
CA ALA A 648 2.94 5.93 -21.36
C ALA A 648 3.18 4.41 -21.55
N VAL A 649 3.95 4.02 -22.57
CA VAL A 649 4.13 2.62 -23.01
C VAL A 649 5.55 2.47 -23.57
N ILE A 650 6.54 2.35 -22.69
CA ILE A 650 7.97 2.26 -23.02
C ILE A 650 8.49 0.86 -22.69
N SER A 651 9.15 0.21 -23.65
CA SER A 651 9.99 -0.97 -23.40
C SER A 651 11.42 -0.59 -23.03
N ASP A 652 12.21 -1.53 -22.51
CA ASP A 652 13.65 -1.30 -22.29
C ASP A 652 14.39 -0.92 -23.56
N MET A 653 14.02 -1.53 -24.70
CA MET A 653 14.62 -1.18 -25.98
C MET A 653 14.26 0.26 -26.38
N ASP A 654 13.01 0.68 -26.19
CA ASP A 654 12.59 2.05 -26.46
C ASP A 654 13.37 3.04 -25.59
N ALA A 655 13.51 2.75 -24.29
CA ALA A 655 14.30 3.55 -23.36
C ALA A 655 15.77 3.64 -23.79
N LEU A 656 16.40 2.51 -24.13
CA LEU A 656 17.79 2.47 -24.60
C LEU A 656 17.96 3.30 -25.89
N CYS A 657 17.03 3.15 -26.84
CA CYS A 657 17.03 3.90 -28.09
C CYS A 657 16.90 5.40 -27.84
N TYR A 658 15.94 5.83 -27.02
CA TYR A 658 15.80 7.24 -26.65
C TYR A 658 17.10 7.78 -26.06
N PHE A 659 17.67 7.10 -25.05
CA PHE A 659 18.85 7.60 -24.37
C PHE A 659 20.09 7.63 -25.27
N ALA A 660 20.29 6.64 -26.13
CA ALA A 660 21.44 6.57 -27.04
C ALA A 660 21.46 7.72 -28.06
N PHE A 661 20.27 8.26 -28.41
CA PHE A 661 20.13 9.39 -29.32
C PHE A 661 19.88 10.74 -28.60
N SER A 662 19.88 10.75 -27.27
CA SER A 662 19.79 11.95 -26.44
C SER A 662 21.16 12.60 -26.17
N ASP A 663 21.15 13.77 -25.52
CA ASP A 663 22.36 14.47 -25.05
C ASP A 663 23.11 13.71 -23.92
N LEU A 664 22.54 12.62 -23.36
CA LEU A 664 23.22 11.79 -22.36
C LEU A 664 24.33 10.94 -22.96
N TYR A 665 24.22 10.58 -24.25
CA TYR A 665 25.21 9.79 -24.96
C TYR A 665 26.44 10.63 -25.30
N VAL A 666 27.63 10.18 -24.91
CA VAL A 666 28.90 10.90 -25.10
C VAL A 666 29.98 10.06 -25.79
N GLY A 667 29.57 8.97 -26.45
CA GLY A 667 30.45 8.03 -27.17
C GLY A 667 30.66 8.35 -28.64
N ASN A 668 31.11 7.35 -29.40
CA ASN A 668 31.26 7.41 -30.85
C ASN A 668 29.94 7.12 -31.56
N THR A 669 29.31 8.16 -32.12
CA THR A 669 28.01 8.05 -32.80
C THR A 669 28.01 7.02 -33.92
N THR A 670 29.10 6.85 -34.69
CA THR A 670 29.17 5.82 -35.74
C THR A 670 29.11 4.40 -35.17
N GLN A 671 29.69 4.15 -33.99
CA GLN A 671 29.63 2.85 -33.34
C GLN A 671 28.26 2.61 -32.71
N ARG A 672 27.69 3.63 -32.05
CA ARG A 672 26.30 3.59 -31.60
C ARG A 672 25.34 3.23 -32.74
N ASP A 673 25.43 3.95 -33.85
CA ASP A 673 24.52 3.76 -34.99
C ASP A 673 24.66 2.33 -35.54
N ALA A 674 25.87 1.78 -35.58
CA ALA A 674 26.10 0.40 -36.01
C ALA A 674 25.56 -0.66 -35.02
N LEU A 675 25.58 -0.39 -33.70
CA LEU A 675 25.01 -1.29 -32.68
C LEU A 675 23.48 -1.28 -32.69
N LEU A 676 22.87 -0.14 -33.03
CA LEU A 676 21.43 0.11 -32.91
C LEU A 676 20.69 0.16 -34.25
N GLU A 677 21.38 -0.06 -35.37
CA GLU A 677 20.81 0.05 -36.73
C GLU A 677 19.54 -0.78 -36.91
N THR A 678 19.50 -1.98 -36.31
CA THR A 678 18.37 -2.91 -36.43
C THR A 678 17.31 -2.78 -35.32
N GLN A 679 17.58 -1.97 -34.30
CA GLN A 679 16.81 -1.93 -33.05
C GLN A 679 16.09 -0.59 -32.87
N CYS A 680 16.78 0.51 -33.17
CA CYS A 680 16.27 1.87 -32.94
C CYS A 680 15.85 2.60 -34.21
N GLY A 681 16.14 2.01 -35.38
CA GLY A 681 15.66 2.51 -36.65
C GLY A 681 14.20 2.12 -36.89
N THR A 682 13.55 2.80 -37.82
CA THR A 682 12.37 2.23 -38.48
C THR A 682 12.82 1.02 -39.31
N SER A 683 13.13 -0.12 -38.69
CA SER A 683 12.73 -1.35 -39.38
C SER A 683 11.24 -1.14 -39.57
N ASP A 684 10.79 -0.89 -40.80
CA ASP A 684 9.41 -0.58 -41.15
C ASP A 684 8.54 -1.72 -40.62
N THR A 685 8.18 -1.68 -39.35
CA THR A 685 7.43 -2.74 -38.71
C THR A 685 5.99 -2.37 -38.98
N ILE A 686 5.37 -3.16 -39.84
CA ILE A 686 3.94 -3.09 -40.00
C ILE A 686 3.37 -3.51 -38.64
N PHE A 687 2.57 -2.65 -38.02
CA PHE A 687 1.68 -3.10 -36.95
C PHE A 687 0.30 -3.29 -37.54
N VAL A 688 -0.44 -4.22 -36.97
CA VAL A 688 -1.85 -4.44 -37.29
C VAL A 688 -2.59 -4.71 -36.00
N THR A 689 -3.64 -3.94 -35.76
CA THR A 689 -4.46 -4.02 -34.55
C THR A 689 -5.93 -4.06 -34.95
N VAL A 690 -6.69 -4.96 -34.34
CA VAL A 690 -8.15 -4.95 -34.45
C VAL A 690 -8.66 -3.91 -33.45
N VAL A 691 -9.04 -2.73 -33.94
CA VAL A 691 -9.43 -1.57 -33.13
C VAL A 691 -10.80 -1.78 -32.49
N GLN A 692 -11.71 -2.40 -33.24
CA GLN A 692 -13.08 -2.59 -32.76
C GLN A 692 -13.64 -3.92 -33.24
N MET A 693 -13.99 -4.77 -32.27
CA MET A 693 -14.86 -5.93 -32.45
C MET A 693 -15.88 -5.91 -31.29
N PRO A 694 -17.20 -5.82 -31.55
CA PRO A 694 -18.20 -5.79 -30.48
C PRO A 694 -18.08 -7.04 -29.60
N PRO A 695 -18.01 -6.90 -28.27
CA PRO A 695 -17.85 -8.05 -27.36
C PRO A 695 -19.10 -8.95 -27.28
N LEU A 696 -20.24 -8.49 -27.82
CA LEU A 696 -21.50 -9.24 -27.85
C LEU A 696 -22.17 -9.06 -29.21
N VAL A 697 -22.40 -10.16 -29.91
CA VAL A 697 -23.02 -10.19 -31.24
C VAL A 697 -24.31 -11.01 -31.16
N PRO A 698 -25.45 -10.50 -31.66
CA PRO A 698 -26.65 -11.32 -31.79
C PRO A 698 -26.43 -12.47 -32.80
N VAL A 699 -26.94 -13.66 -32.50
CA VAL A 699 -26.89 -14.82 -33.40
C VAL A 699 -27.52 -14.44 -34.76
N ASN A 700 -26.82 -14.70 -35.86
CA ASN A 700 -27.14 -14.21 -37.22
C ASN A 700 -26.91 -12.70 -37.44
N GLY A 701 -25.98 -12.09 -36.69
CA GLY A 701 -25.63 -10.68 -36.77
C GLY A 701 -24.49 -10.36 -37.75
N ILE A 702 -24.48 -9.11 -38.21
CA ILE A 702 -23.36 -8.51 -38.92
C ILE A 702 -22.44 -7.88 -37.88
N ILE A 703 -21.19 -8.32 -37.81
CA ILE A 703 -20.16 -7.81 -36.90
C ILE A 703 -19.31 -6.80 -37.67
N PRO A 704 -19.35 -5.49 -37.37
CA PRO A 704 -18.35 -4.56 -37.88
C PRO A 704 -16.99 -4.90 -37.26
N VAL A 705 -15.96 -4.98 -38.10
CA VAL A 705 -14.57 -5.15 -37.67
C VAL A 705 -13.77 -4.00 -38.26
N ASP A 706 -13.24 -3.17 -37.37
CA ASP A 706 -12.33 -2.08 -37.73
C ASP A 706 -10.91 -2.50 -37.39
N ILE A 707 -10.05 -2.48 -38.39
CA ILE A 707 -8.63 -2.82 -38.31
C ILE A 707 -7.84 -1.55 -38.57
N ARG A 708 -6.82 -1.30 -37.75
CA ARG A 708 -5.81 -0.29 -38.04
C ARG A 708 -4.51 -0.99 -38.33
N ALA A 709 -3.91 -0.69 -39.47
CA ALA A 709 -2.54 -1.06 -39.75
C ALA A 709 -1.73 0.18 -40.12
N GLY A 710 -0.45 0.10 -39.80
CA GLY A 710 0.45 1.22 -40.01
C GLY A 710 1.89 0.76 -39.95
N ILE A 711 2.80 1.71 -40.13
CA ILE A 711 4.23 1.45 -39.99
C ILE A 711 4.73 2.32 -38.84
N ASN A 712 5.46 1.72 -37.90
CA ASN A 712 6.04 2.43 -36.76
C ASN A 712 4.97 3.20 -35.94
N GLY A 713 3.84 2.56 -35.62
CA GLY A 713 2.75 3.15 -34.84
C GLY A 713 1.85 4.17 -35.57
N ASN A 714 2.27 4.66 -36.74
CA ASN A 714 1.48 5.59 -37.54
C ASN A 714 0.60 4.84 -38.55
N GLY A 715 -0.69 5.14 -38.60
CA GLY A 715 -1.58 4.62 -39.64
C GLY A 715 -1.11 5.05 -41.03
N VAL A 716 -0.91 4.07 -41.92
CA VAL A 716 -0.37 4.30 -43.26
C VAL A 716 -1.35 3.77 -44.30
N ALA A 717 -1.64 4.56 -45.33
CA ALA A 717 -2.44 4.13 -46.47
C ALA A 717 -1.74 3.06 -47.31
N GLY A 718 -2.54 2.13 -47.83
CA GLY A 718 -2.07 1.19 -48.84
C GLY A 718 -1.44 -0.09 -48.28
N ILE A 719 -1.45 -0.31 -46.96
CA ILE A 719 -1.05 -1.59 -46.37
C ILE A 719 -2.09 -2.63 -46.78
N ALA A 720 -1.64 -3.69 -47.44
CA ALA A 720 -2.50 -4.78 -47.89
C ALA A 720 -2.86 -5.67 -46.71
N LEU A 721 -4.14 -5.79 -46.42
CA LEU A 721 -4.69 -6.66 -45.37
C LEU A 721 -5.28 -7.91 -46.00
N SER A 722 -5.05 -9.06 -45.37
CA SER A 722 -5.71 -10.33 -45.63
C SER A 722 -6.34 -10.83 -44.33
N ILE A 723 -7.62 -11.15 -44.37
CA ILE A 723 -8.43 -11.50 -43.22
C ILE A 723 -8.93 -12.92 -43.38
N THR A 724 -8.53 -13.77 -42.45
CA THR A 724 -9.04 -15.14 -42.33
C THR A 724 -10.01 -15.18 -41.16
N VAL A 725 -11.25 -15.60 -41.42
CA VAL A 725 -12.27 -15.75 -40.38
C VAL A 725 -12.63 -17.22 -40.23
N THR A 726 -12.58 -17.72 -39.00
CA THR A 726 -13.03 -19.07 -38.64
C THR A 726 -14.34 -18.98 -37.86
N GLY A 727 -15.31 -19.81 -38.23
CA GLY A 727 -16.62 -19.86 -37.58
C GLY A 727 -17.64 -18.82 -38.08
N ALA A 728 -17.27 -18.00 -39.06
CA ALA A 728 -18.16 -17.05 -39.74
C ALA A 728 -17.68 -16.81 -41.18
N SER A 729 -18.41 -15.98 -41.93
CA SER A 729 -18.02 -15.50 -43.27
C SER A 729 -17.72 -14.01 -43.23
N VAL A 730 -16.77 -13.53 -44.04
CA VAL A 730 -16.42 -12.10 -44.10
C VAL A 730 -16.79 -11.55 -45.47
N THR A 731 -17.36 -10.34 -45.52
CA THR A 731 -17.78 -9.71 -46.78
C THR A 731 -16.60 -9.29 -47.63
N THR A 732 -15.48 -8.92 -47.00
CA THR A 732 -14.24 -8.52 -47.66
C THR A 732 -13.07 -9.24 -46.97
N ILE A 733 -12.47 -10.21 -47.66
CA ILE A 733 -11.33 -11.03 -47.18
C ILE A 733 -9.99 -10.31 -47.35
N ASP A 734 -9.93 -9.29 -48.19
CA ASP A 734 -8.70 -8.56 -48.52
C ASP A 734 -8.97 -7.09 -48.86
N GLY A 735 -8.03 -6.22 -48.53
CA GLY A 735 -8.15 -4.80 -48.84
C GLY A 735 -6.92 -3.98 -48.52
N GLN A 736 -7.03 -2.67 -48.61
CA GLN A 736 -5.97 -1.74 -48.27
C GLN A 736 -6.46 -0.73 -47.23
N THR A 737 -5.59 -0.40 -46.28
CA THR A 737 -5.84 0.68 -45.32
C THR A 737 -6.00 2.03 -46.03
N ASP A 738 -6.84 2.89 -45.45
CA ASP A 738 -7.06 4.25 -45.93
C ASP A 738 -5.98 5.24 -45.45
N ALA A 739 -6.15 6.54 -45.72
CA ALA A 739 -5.19 7.58 -45.35
C ALA A 739 -4.88 7.69 -43.84
N SER A 740 -5.73 7.11 -42.99
CA SER A 740 -5.55 7.07 -41.53
C SER A 740 -5.00 5.73 -41.05
N GLY A 741 -4.67 4.80 -41.96
CA GLY A 741 -4.29 3.43 -41.62
C GLY A 741 -5.48 2.53 -41.30
N ASP A 742 -6.71 2.96 -41.56
CA ASP A 742 -7.90 2.23 -41.12
C ASP A 742 -8.48 1.37 -42.26
N PHE A 743 -9.03 0.21 -41.91
CA PHE A 743 -9.74 -0.70 -42.79
C PHE A 743 -10.95 -1.30 -42.07
N SER A 744 -12.13 -1.08 -42.61
CA SER A 744 -13.38 -1.61 -42.07
C SER A 744 -13.89 -2.75 -42.96
N THR A 745 -14.25 -3.87 -42.33
CA THR A 745 -14.98 -4.98 -42.98
C THR A 745 -16.16 -5.40 -42.11
N THR A 746 -16.99 -6.30 -42.63
CA THR A 746 -18.06 -6.91 -41.85
C THR A 746 -17.98 -8.42 -41.91
N ILE A 747 -18.19 -9.05 -40.75
CA ILE A 747 -18.29 -10.50 -40.62
C ILE A 747 -19.77 -10.86 -40.48
N GLU A 748 -20.27 -11.72 -41.36
CA GLU A 748 -21.57 -12.37 -41.25
C GLU A 748 -21.39 -13.72 -40.55
N TRP A 749 -21.91 -13.80 -39.34
CA TRP A 749 -21.84 -14.99 -38.51
C TRP A 749 -23.14 -15.80 -38.63
N ASP A 750 -23.03 -17.06 -39.06
CA ASP A 750 -24.17 -17.93 -39.37
C ASP A 750 -24.75 -18.67 -38.15
N GLY A 751 -24.16 -18.45 -36.97
CA GLY A 751 -24.58 -19.08 -35.72
C GLY A 751 -24.22 -20.56 -35.57
N ALA A 752 -23.48 -21.16 -36.52
CA ALA A 752 -23.09 -22.57 -36.44
C ALA A 752 -21.87 -22.81 -35.53
N SER A 753 -21.01 -21.79 -35.36
CA SER A 753 -19.85 -21.81 -34.45
C SER A 753 -20.14 -21.03 -33.17
N THR A 754 -19.65 -21.52 -32.03
CA THR A 754 -19.73 -20.84 -30.71
C THR A 754 -18.69 -19.73 -30.53
N GLN A 755 -17.72 -19.65 -31.45
CA GLN A 755 -16.65 -18.65 -31.46
C GLN A 755 -16.40 -18.16 -32.89
N VAL A 756 -16.16 -16.85 -33.02
CA VAL A 756 -15.64 -16.23 -34.23
C VAL A 756 -14.19 -15.84 -33.97
N ARG A 757 -13.27 -16.36 -34.77
CA ARG A 757 -11.84 -16.01 -34.74
C ARG A 757 -11.49 -15.24 -36.01
N VAL A 758 -10.82 -14.09 -35.85
CA VAL A 758 -10.39 -13.20 -36.92
C VAL A 758 -8.86 -13.13 -36.87
N GLU A 759 -8.20 -13.67 -37.89
CA GLU A 759 -6.78 -13.50 -38.11
C GLU A 759 -6.58 -12.46 -39.20
N VAL A 760 -5.77 -11.44 -38.94
CA VAL A 760 -5.46 -10.37 -39.88
C VAL A 760 -3.97 -10.42 -40.16
N THR A 761 -3.62 -10.56 -41.43
CA THR A 761 -2.26 -10.41 -41.96
C THR A 761 -2.16 -9.08 -42.70
N ALA A 762 -1.32 -8.18 -42.22
CA ALA A 762 -0.97 -6.94 -42.90
C ALA A 762 0.36 -7.11 -43.65
N SER A 763 0.46 -6.58 -44.86
CA SER A 763 1.66 -6.66 -45.68
C SER A 763 1.87 -5.40 -46.53
N GLN A 764 3.12 -5.00 -46.67
CA GLN A 764 3.55 -3.90 -47.51
C GLN A 764 4.99 -4.20 -47.95
N ASP A 765 5.20 -4.31 -49.25
CA ASP A 765 6.46 -4.77 -49.83
C ASP A 765 6.90 -6.15 -49.27
N GLU A 766 8.06 -6.24 -48.60
CA GLU A 766 8.56 -7.49 -47.99
C GLU A 766 8.14 -7.66 -46.52
N LEU A 767 7.44 -6.68 -45.96
CA LEU A 767 7.07 -6.65 -44.55
C LEU A 767 5.72 -7.31 -44.36
N VAL A 768 5.61 -8.16 -43.34
CA VAL A 768 4.39 -8.88 -43.01
C VAL A 768 4.20 -8.86 -41.49
N ALA A 769 3.00 -8.53 -41.04
CA ALA A 769 2.60 -8.58 -39.65
C ALA A 769 1.28 -9.33 -39.51
N ARG A 770 1.11 -10.07 -38.41
CA ARG A 770 -0.10 -10.82 -38.13
C ARG A 770 -0.64 -10.46 -36.75
N THR A 771 -1.96 -10.36 -36.63
CA THR A 771 -2.67 -10.28 -35.35
C THR A 771 -3.89 -11.19 -35.38
N GLU A 772 -4.30 -11.65 -34.20
CA GLU A 772 -5.51 -12.42 -34.02
C GLU A 772 -6.45 -11.68 -33.06
N ALA A 773 -7.76 -11.78 -33.29
CA ALA A 773 -8.80 -11.36 -32.36
C ALA A 773 -9.91 -12.42 -32.33
N SER A 774 -10.49 -12.66 -31.16
CA SER A 774 -11.59 -13.62 -31.03
C SER A 774 -12.77 -13.04 -30.25
N SER A 775 -13.98 -13.42 -30.65
CA SER A 775 -15.22 -13.08 -29.95
C SER A 775 -16.06 -14.34 -29.73
N SER A 776 -16.54 -14.49 -28.51
CA SER A 776 -17.47 -15.55 -28.08
C SER A 776 -18.89 -15.02 -27.96
N VAL A 777 -19.85 -15.94 -27.88
CA VAL A 777 -21.29 -15.67 -27.92
C VAL A 777 -21.88 -15.71 -26.52
N ALA A 778 -22.78 -14.78 -26.20
CA ALA A 778 -23.72 -14.95 -25.08
C ALA A 778 -24.91 -15.81 -25.55
N GLN A 779 -25.09 -17.00 -24.97
CA GLN A 779 -26.28 -17.80 -25.22
C GLN A 779 -27.55 -17.07 -24.72
N PRO A 780 -28.74 -17.35 -25.32
CA PRO A 780 -30.00 -16.69 -24.94
C PRO A 780 -30.40 -16.88 -23.46
N ASP A 781 -29.77 -17.82 -22.74
CA ASP A 781 -30.15 -18.21 -21.39
C ASP A 781 -29.30 -17.58 -20.27
N GLY A 782 -28.57 -16.49 -20.58
CA GLY A 782 -28.06 -15.56 -19.55
C GLY A 782 -26.63 -15.77 -19.04
N VAL A 783 -25.80 -16.55 -19.74
CA VAL A 783 -24.36 -16.68 -19.43
C VAL A 783 -23.54 -15.68 -20.28
N VAL A 784 -22.83 -14.77 -19.62
CA VAL A 784 -21.92 -13.81 -20.24
C VAL A 784 -20.52 -14.42 -20.35
N ILE A 785 -20.02 -14.61 -21.57
CA ILE A 785 -18.63 -15.02 -21.84
C ILE A 785 -17.83 -13.77 -22.24
N ARG A 786 -16.64 -13.56 -21.64
CA ARG A 786 -15.76 -12.41 -21.93
C ARG A 786 -15.01 -12.59 -23.25
N SER A 787 -14.75 -11.49 -23.95
CA SER A 787 -13.85 -11.41 -25.11
C SER A 787 -12.39 -11.26 -24.67
N THR A 788 -11.46 -11.95 -25.32
CA THR A 788 -10.01 -11.74 -25.16
C THR A 788 -9.48 -10.96 -26.36
N LEU A 789 -9.15 -9.68 -26.17
CA LEU A 789 -8.35 -8.88 -27.10
C LEU A 789 -6.88 -9.12 -26.75
N GLY A 790 -6.25 -10.09 -27.41
CA GLY A 790 -4.81 -10.34 -27.27
C GLY A 790 -4.16 -10.34 -28.64
N SER A 791 -3.31 -9.35 -28.93
CA SER A 791 -2.48 -9.34 -30.13
C SER A 791 -1.30 -10.30 -29.94
N ARG A 792 -1.28 -11.43 -30.65
CA ARG A 792 -0.07 -12.23 -30.84
C ARG A 792 0.64 -11.75 -32.10
N ILE A 793 1.79 -11.09 -31.94
CA ILE A 793 2.64 -10.67 -33.05
C ILE A 793 3.53 -11.86 -33.44
N HIS A 794 3.42 -12.33 -34.68
CA HIS A 794 4.34 -13.30 -35.27
C HIS A 794 5.20 -12.60 -36.32
N THR A 795 6.51 -12.51 -36.09
CA THR A 795 7.47 -11.99 -37.06
C THR A 795 8.18 -13.17 -37.73
N GLU A 796 7.91 -13.41 -39.01
CA GLU A 796 8.53 -14.50 -39.77
C GLU A 796 9.61 -13.94 -40.72
N THR A 797 10.87 -14.34 -40.56
CA THR A 797 11.88 -14.25 -41.61
C THR A 797 11.94 -15.57 -42.37
N ARG A 798 11.67 -15.53 -43.68
CA ARG A 798 11.88 -16.68 -44.58
C ARG A 798 13.37 -16.87 -44.85
N ASP A 799 13.85 -18.12 -44.81
CA ASP A 799 15.17 -18.42 -45.37
C ASP A 799 15.16 -18.30 -46.90
N SER A 800 16.35 -18.34 -47.50
CA SER A 800 16.54 -18.21 -48.95
C SER A 800 15.92 -19.34 -49.78
N ASP A 801 15.43 -20.41 -49.15
CA ASP A 801 14.87 -21.59 -49.82
C ASP A 801 13.34 -21.73 -49.61
N GLY A 802 12.71 -20.85 -48.83
CA GLY A 802 11.26 -20.70 -48.76
C GLY A 802 10.52 -21.85 -48.06
N ASN A 803 11.17 -22.54 -47.11
CA ASN A 803 10.53 -23.64 -46.37
C ASN A 803 9.98 -23.17 -45.02
N GLU A 804 8.74 -23.60 -44.73
CA GLU A 804 7.99 -23.33 -43.50
C GLU A 804 8.16 -24.52 -42.53
N GLN A 805 8.58 -24.26 -41.28
CA GLN A 805 8.58 -25.27 -40.22
C GLN A 805 7.52 -24.89 -39.17
N GLN A 806 6.48 -25.72 -39.03
CA GLN A 806 5.49 -25.61 -37.96
C GLN A 806 5.74 -26.68 -36.89
N CYS A 807 6.03 -26.22 -35.66
CA CYS A 807 5.83 -26.98 -34.42
C CYS A 807 5.01 -26.08 -33.47
N ILE A 808 3.94 -26.63 -32.90
CA ILE A 808 3.13 -25.99 -31.86
C ILE A 808 3.60 -26.59 -30.54
N ASP A 809 4.30 -25.81 -29.71
CA ASP A 809 4.95 -26.31 -28.48
C ASP A 809 4.44 -25.70 -27.16
N SER A 810 3.43 -24.82 -27.15
CA SER A 810 2.80 -24.40 -25.87
C SER A 810 1.42 -23.77 -26.02
N VAL A 811 0.55 -24.00 -25.04
CA VAL A 811 -0.81 -23.42 -24.92
C VAL A 811 -0.92 -22.77 -23.54
N THR A 812 -1.23 -21.48 -23.47
CA THR A 812 -1.11 -20.70 -22.22
C THR A 812 -2.39 -20.13 -21.63
N GLU A 813 -3.61 -20.30 -22.19
CA GLU A 813 -4.83 -19.85 -21.47
C GLU A 813 -6.18 -20.38 -22.01
N ASP A 814 -7.16 -20.51 -21.09
CA ASP A 814 -8.59 -20.87 -21.16
C ASP A 814 -9.10 -21.69 -22.36
N MET A 815 -9.53 -22.93 -22.10
CA MET A 815 -10.09 -23.85 -23.11
C MET A 815 -11.46 -24.41 -22.69
N LEU A 816 -12.44 -24.38 -23.61
CA LEU A 816 -13.73 -25.06 -23.48
C LEU A 816 -13.71 -26.37 -24.29
N LEU A 817 -13.90 -27.53 -23.65
CA LEU A 817 -13.95 -28.84 -24.31
C LEU A 817 -15.40 -29.35 -24.38
N THR A 818 -15.92 -29.54 -25.60
CA THR A 818 -17.20 -30.23 -25.84
C THR A 818 -16.98 -31.58 -26.51
N SER A 819 -17.43 -32.67 -25.88
CA SER A 819 -17.43 -34.01 -26.48
C SER A 819 -18.82 -34.40 -26.99
N PRO A 820 -18.99 -34.85 -28.25
CA PRO A 820 -20.26 -35.40 -28.69
C PRO A 820 -20.51 -36.76 -28.03
N ALA A 821 -21.68 -36.92 -27.43
CA ALA A 821 -22.19 -38.18 -26.92
C ALA A 821 -22.40 -39.17 -28.07
N THR A 822 -21.40 -40.00 -28.37
CA THR A 822 -21.52 -41.39 -28.91
C THR A 822 -20.16 -41.89 -29.41
N THR A 823 -19.27 -42.27 -28.50
CA THR A 823 -18.37 -43.44 -28.61
C THR A 823 -17.37 -43.44 -27.45
N SER A 824 -17.04 -44.63 -26.94
CA SER A 824 -16.06 -44.81 -25.88
C SER A 824 -14.64 -44.55 -26.41
N SER A 825 -14.14 -43.34 -26.23
CA SER A 825 -12.70 -43.04 -26.35
C SER A 825 -12.29 -42.10 -25.22
N THR A 826 -11.38 -42.57 -24.37
CA THR A 826 -10.69 -41.77 -23.36
C THR A 826 -9.72 -40.81 -24.03
N CYS A 827 -9.93 -39.51 -23.84
CA CYS A 827 -8.97 -38.47 -24.17
C CYS A 827 -8.16 -38.16 -22.91
N SER A 828 -6.82 -38.18 -22.99
CA SER A 828 -5.94 -37.73 -21.91
C SER A 828 -5.32 -36.39 -22.31
N VAL A 829 -5.50 -35.36 -21.50
CA VAL A 829 -4.91 -34.02 -21.67
C VAL A 829 -3.90 -33.81 -20.54
N SER A 830 -2.69 -33.35 -20.87
CA SER A 830 -1.70 -32.87 -19.89
C SER A 830 -1.66 -31.34 -19.97
N LEU A 831 -1.72 -30.66 -18.83
CA LEU A 831 -1.74 -29.19 -18.71
C LEU A 831 -0.53 -28.76 -17.87
N GLU A 832 0.20 -27.72 -18.30
CA GLU A 832 1.44 -27.27 -17.64
C GLU A 832 1.33 -25.89 -16.95
N SER A 833 0.13 -25.27 -16.86
CA SER A 833 -0.05 -23.97 -16.16
C SER A 833 -1.43 -23.81 -15.49
N SER A 834 -1.58 -22.76 -14.67
CA SER A 834 -2.71 -22.42 -13.79
C SER A 834 -4.00 -21.95 -14.50
N ALA A 835 -4.43 -22.64 -15.56
CA ALA A 835 -5.63 -22.29 -16.32
C ALA A 835 -6.94 -22.72 -15.63
N ASN A 836 -8.02 -21.96 -15.83
CA ASN A 836 -9.38 -22.37 -15.43
C ASN A 836 -9.94 -23.32 -16.49
N VAL A 837 -10.51 -24.46 -16.08
CA VAL A 837 -11.07 -25.45 -17.02
C VAL A 837 -12.56 -25.62 -16.79
N THR A 838 -13.35 -25.42 -17.84
CA THR A 838 -14.78 -25.72 -17.85
C THR A 838 -15.05 -26.95 -18.73
N VAL A 839 -15.67 -27.98 -18.16
CA VAL A 839 -15.98 -29.23 -18.87
C VAL A 839 -17.49 -29.44 -18.94
N GLU A 840 -18.02 -29.53 -20.16
CA GLU A 840 -19.38 -30.00 -20.42
C GLU A 840 -19.32 -31.48 -20.83
N THR A 841 -19.87 -32.37 -19.98
CA THR A 841 -19.93 -33.81 -20.26
C THR A 841 -21.28 -34.40 -19.88
N SER A 842 -21.77 -35.34 -20.68
CA SER A 842 -22.95 -36.16 -20.41
C SER A 842 -22.59 -37.56 -19.87
N GLY A 843 -21.40 -37.74 -19.29
CA GLY A 843 -20.89 -39.03 -18.78
C GLY A 843 -19.74 -38.89 -17.78
N ASN A 844 -19.27 -40.03 -17.24
CA ASN A 844 -18.24 -40.08 -16.19
C ASN A 844 -16.94 -39.37 -16.61
N LEU A 845 -16.53 -38.38 -15.81
CA LEU A 845 -15.27 -37.65 -15.94
C LEU A 845 -14.20 -38.31 -15.05
N VAL A 846 -13.02 -38.57 -15.60
CA VAL A 846 -11.84 -39.02 -14.84
C VAL A 846 -10.75 -37.98 -15.03
N ILE A 847 -10.30 -37.35 -13.94
CA ILE A 847 -9.19 -36.39 -13.92
C ILE A 847 -7.97 -37.11 -13.34
N ASP A 848 -6.85 -37.13 -14.06
CA ASP A 848 -5.57 -37.73 -13.63
C ASP A 848 -4.68 -36.61 -13.06
N ASP A 849 -4.36 -36.69 -11.76
CA ASP A 849 -3.68 -35.65 -10.96
C ASP A 849 -2.14 -35.62 -11.16
N ARG A 850 -1.62 -36.33 -12.15
CA ARG A 850 -0.17 -36.35 -12.42
C ARG A 850 0.26 -35.11 -13.20
N GLY A 851 0.31 -33.96 -12.52
CA GLY A 851 0.91 -32.72 -13.02
C GLY A 851 0.12 -31.42 -12.83
N LEU A 852 -0.84 -31.34 -11.88
CA LEU A 852 -1.63 -30.12 -11.67
C LEU A 852 -0.88 -29.06 -10.82
N PRO A 853 -1.03 -27.74 -11.10
CA PRO A 853 -0.47 -26.65 -10.29
C PRO A 853 -1.21 -26.47 -8.95
N GLU A 854 -0.62 -25.71 -8.02
CA GLU A 854 -1.03 -25.62 -6.60
C GLU A 854 -2.46 -25.08 -6.35
N SER A 855 -3.08 -24.45 -7.34
CA SER A 855 -4.50 -24.06 -7.30
C SER A 855 -5.14 -24.12 -8.69
N MET A 856 -6.30 -24.78 -8.81
CA MET A 856 -7.07 -24.89 -10.06
C MET A 856 -8.58 -24.77 -9.79
N ASN A 857 -9.28 -24.00 -10.62
CA ASN A 857 -10.74 -23.96 -10.62
C ASN A 857 -11.28 -24.86 -11.73
N VAL A 858 -12.17 -25.79 -11.36
CA VAL A 858 -12.86 -26.66 -12.33
C VAL A 858 -14.37 -26.40 -12.23
N SER A 859 -14.94 -25.90 -13.31
CA SER A 859 -16.39 -25.69 -13.43
C SER A 859 -17.00 -26.82 -14.27
N ILE A 860 -18.02 -27.49 -13.72
CA ILE A 860 -18.72 -28.59 -14.41
C ILE A 860 -20.16 -28.19 -14.68
N LEU A 861 -20.56 -28.23 -15.94
CA LEU A 861 -21.94 -28.06 -16.38
C LEU A 861 -22.47 -29.43 -16.82
N ALA A 862 -23.35 -30.02 -16.01
CA ALA A 862 -23.97 -31.32 -16.28
C ALA A 862 -25.47 -31.16 -16.55
N GLU A 863 -25.93 -31.61 -17.72
CA GLU A 863 -27.36 -31.68 -18.04
C GLU A 863 -27.95 -33.02 -17.58
N LEU A 864 -28.77 -32.96 -16.52
CA LEU A 864 -29.76 -33.96 -16.08
C LEU A 864 -29.44 -35.44 -16.38
N GLN A 865 -28.52 -36.06 -15.62
CA GLN A 865 -28.63 -37.40 -15.00
C GLN A 865 -27.51 -37.57 -13.94
N GLU A 866 -27.72 -38.47 -12.97
CA GLU A 866 -26.79 -38.78 -11.86
C GLU A 866 -25.35 -38.93 -12.36
N THR A 867 -24.46 -38.02 -11.94
CA THR A 867 -23.04 -38.09 -12.30
C THR A 867 -22.23 -38.44 -11.06
N SER A 868 -21.32 -39.39 -11.19
CA SER A 868 -20.39 -39.76 -10.11
C SER A 868 -18.99 -39.27 -10.47
N ILE A 869 -18.35 -38.52 -9.57
CA ILE A 869 -16.96 -38.11 -9.73
C ILE A 869 -16.09 -39.06 -8.93
N TRP A 870 -15.14 -39.72 -9.60
CA TRP A 870 -14.18 -40.61 -8.95
C TRP A 870 -12.80 -39.97 -8.96
N ILE A 871 -12.24 -39.73 -7.76
CA ILE A 871 -10.91 -39.15 -7.59
C ILE A 871 -9.98 -40.25 -7.06
N PRO A 872 -8.98 -40.71 -7.84
CA PRO A 872 -7.99 -41.67 -7.36
C PRO A 872 -7.11 -41.07 -6.27
N THR A 873 -6.66 -41.88 -5.32
CA THR A 873 -5.58 -41.49 -4.41
C THR A 873 -4.25 -41.41 -5.18
N PRO A 874 -3.29 -40.57 -4.74
CA PRO A 874 -2.00 -40.37 -5.45
C PRO A 874 -1.17 -41.64 -5.67
N ASP A 875 -1.44 -42.71 -4.91
CA ASP A 875 -0.75 -44.00 -5.00
C ASP A 875 -1.46 -45.02 -5.91
N GLY A 876 -2.61 -44.67 -6.49
CA GLY A 876 -3.38 -45.50 -7.42
C GLY A 876 -4.03 -46.73 -6.80
N MET A 877 -4.10 -46.84 -5.46
CA MET A 877 -4.65 -48.01 -4.77
C MET A 877 -6.07 -47.83 -4.23
N GLY A 878 -6.66 -46.64 -4.37
CA GLY A 878 -8.04 -46.34 -3.96
C GLY A 878 -8.56 -45.07 -4.62
N GLY A 879 -9.79 -44.66 -4.28
CA GLY A 879 -10.36 -43.39 -4.70
C GLY A 879 -11.69 -43.10 -4.00
N THR A 880 -12.02 -41.82 -3.87
CA THR A 880 -13.27 -41.34 -3.24
C THR A 880 -14.30 -41.03 -4.32
N CYS A 881 -15.54 -41.47 -4.12
CA CYS A 881 -16.62 -41.31 -5.09
C CYS A 881 -17.64 -40.31 -4.55
N TYR A 882 -17.89 -39.23 -5.27
CA TYR A 882 -18.85 -38.20 -4.89
C TYR A 882 -20.09 -38.28 -5.80
N PRO A 883 -21.28 -38.63 -5.28
CA PRO A 883 -22.52 -38.53 -6.04
C PRO A 883 -22.98 -37.07 -6.07
N VAL A 884 -23.18 -36.52 -7.27
CA VAL A 884 -23.71 -35.16 -7.43
C VAL A 884 -25.04 -35.26 -8.17
N SER A 885 -26.11 -34.78 -7.53
CA SER A 885 -27.41 -34.57 -8.19
C SER A 885 -27.84 -33.13 -8.00
N SER A 886 -28.28 -32.49 -9.08
CA SER A 886 -28.97 -31.20 -9.03
C SER A 886 -30.35 -31.36 -9.69
N GLU A 887 -31.41 -31.11 -8.92
CA GLU A 887 -32.73 -30.90 -9.49
C GLU A 887 -32.90 -29.40 -9.78
N GLY A 888 -32.56 -29.01 -11.01
CA GLY A 888 -32.82 -27.66 -11.53
C GLY A 888 -31.57 -26.90 -11.95
N GLY A 889 -31.05 -27.20 -13.14
CA GLY A 889 -30.35 -26.27 -14.04
C GLY A 889 -29.27 -25.30 -13.52
N GLY A 890 -28.66 -25.54 -12.35
CA GLY A 890 -27.58 -24.72 -11.80
C GLY A 890 -26.23 -25.39 -12.02
N GLY A 891 -25.24 -24.62 -12.51
CA GLY A 891 -23.85 -25.06 -12.58
C GLY A 891 -23.21 -25.16 -11.19
N ILE A 892 -22.28 -26.11 -11.03
CA ILE A 892 -21.52 -26.29 -9.79
C ILE A 892 -20.05 -25.99 -10.09
N THR A 893 -19.46 -25.06 -9.33
CA THR A 893 -18.03 -24.76 -9.41
C THR A 893 -17.35 -25.36 -8.19
N MET A 894 -16.33 -26.20 -8.43
CA MET A 894 -15.52 -26.80 -7.37
C MET A 894 -14.11 -26.24 -7.43
N ARG A 895 -13.61 -25.77 -6.29
CA ARG A 895 -12.24 -25.29 -6.15
C ARG A 895 -11.41 -26.35 -5.43
N PHE A 896 -10.29 -26.74 -6.03
CA PHE A 896 -9.36 -27.70 -5.45
C PHE A 896 -8.10 -26.98 -4.97
N THR A 897 -7.74 -27.20 -3.72
CA THR A 897 -6.45 -26.82 -3.12
C THR A 897 -5.82 -28.08 -2.54
N THR A 898 -4.52 -28.29 -2.74
CA THR A 898 -3.82 -29.56 -2.42
C THR A 898 -3.73 -29.88 -0.92
N THR A 899 -4.21 -28.99 -0.06
CA THR A 899 -4.29 -29.18 1.41
C THR A 899 -5.72 -29.46 1.87
N ARG A 900 -6.31 -30.59 1.44
CA ARG A 900 -7.50 -31.28 2.01
C ARG A 900 -8.82 -30.50 2.21
N ASP A 901 -8.88 -29.20 1.94
CA ASP A 901 -10.11 -28.43 2.09
C ASP A 901 -10.84 -28.27 0.75
N LEU A 902 -12.09 -28.75 0.71
CA LEU A 902 -13.00 -28.56 -0.42
C LEU A 902 -13.89 -27.36 -0.12
N THR A 903 -13.80 -26.30 -0.94
CA THR A 903 -14.75 -25.18 -0.88
C THR A 903 -15.74 -25.31 -2.03
N LEU A 904 -17.03 -25.43 -1.72
CA LEU A 904 -18.12 -25.52 -2.68
C LEU A 904 -18.85 -24.18 -2.77
N ASP A 905 -18.70 -23.48 -3.91
CA ASP A 905 -19.47 -22.28 -4.20
C ASP A 905 -20.64 -22.61 -5.14
N ILE A 906 -21.87 -22.47 -4.64
CA ILE A 906 -23.10 -22.66 -5.43
C ILE A 906 -23.63 -21.29 -5.84
N THR A 907 -23.48 -20.93 -7.11
CA THR A 907 -24.07 -19.72 -7.67
C THR A 907 -25.39 -20.03 -8.38
N GLY A 908 -26.53 -19.69 -7.74
CA GLY A 908 -27.87 -19.85 -8.32
C GLY A 908 -28.99 -19.86 -7.28
N THR A 909 -30.26 -19.85 -7.73
CA THR A 909 -31.44 -20.00 -6.85
C THR A 909 -31.50 -21.41 -6.26
N LEU A 910 -31.40 -21.53 -4.94
CA LEU A 910 -31.41 -22.81 -4.23
C LEU A 910 -32.80 -23.50 -4.30
N PRO A 911 -32.88 -24.79 -4.66
CA PRO A 911 -34.08 -25.60 -4.43
C PRO A 911 -34.27 -25.95 -2.95
N GLU A 912 -35.50 -26.31 -2.55
CA GLU A 912 -35.95 -26.48 -1.14
C GLU A 912 -35.26 -27.62 -0.34
N THR A 913 -34.36 -28.39 -0.94
CA THR A 913 -33.66 -29.48 -0.24
C THR A 913 -32.26 -29.74 -0.82
N VAL A 914 -31.24 -29.73 0.04
CA VAL A 914 -29.87 -30.22 -0.24
C VAL A 914 -29.61 -31.38 0.72
N SER A 915 -29.13 -32.53 0.21
CA SER A 915 -28.81 -33.71 1.03
C SER A 915 -27.33 -34.02 0.96
N PHE A 916 -26.71 -34.34 2.09
CA PHE A 916 -25.32 -34.79 2.18
C PHE A 916 -25.30 -36.18 2.81
N MET A 917 -24.50 -37.10 2.23
CA MET A 917 -24.15 -38.39 2.83
C MET A 917 -22.63 -38.43 2.93
N ASP A 918 -22.11 -38.71 4.12
CA ASP A 918 -20.69 -39.02 4.33
C ASP A 918 -20.55 -40.16 5.34
N ASP A 919 -19.54 -41.02 5.12
CA ASP A 919 -19.44 -42.38 5.63
C ASP A 919 -18.22 -42.60 6.57
N ASP A 920 -17.70 -41.55 7.23
CA ASP A 920 -16.61 -41.68 8.23
C ASP A 920 -16.82 -40.81 9.51
N PRO A 921 -16.71 -41.36 10.74
CA PRO A 921 -17.08 -40.64 11.96
C PRO A 921 -15.85 -40.16 12.74
N GLU A 922 -15.10 -39.17 12.24
CA GLU A 922 -14.18 -38.40 13.07
C GLU A 922 -14.31 -36.89 12.82
N VAL A 923 -14.89 -36.19 13.81
CA VAL A 923 -14.89 -34.74 14.09
C VAL A 923 -15.28 -33.81 12.92
N ILE A 924 -16.52 -33.31 12.94
CA ILE A 924 -17.01 -32.25 12.02
C ILE A 924 -17.24 -30.95 12.80
N SER A 925 -16.66 -29.85 12.35
CA SER A 925 -17.18 -28.49 12.60
C SER A 925 -18.22 -28.15 11.54
N LEU A 926 -19.46 -27.86 11.93
CA LEU A 926 -20.49 -27.46 10.96
C LEU A 926 -20.30 -26.01 10.51
N PRO A 927 -20.55 -25.69 9.23
CA PRO A 927 -20.53 -24.31 8.76
C PRO A 927 -21.71 -23.50 9.34
N LYS A 928 -21.47 -22.21 9.52
CA LYS A 928 -22.38 -21.21 10.10
C LYS A 928 -23.59 -21.01 9.15
N ILE A 929 -24.79 -21.41 9.58
CA ILE A 929 -26.02 -21.13 8.81
C ILE A 929 -26.65 -19.83 9.32
N VAL A 930 -26.69 -18.80 8.46
CA VAL A 930 -27.42 -17.55 8.72
C VAL A 930 -28.72 -17.56 7.92
N ILE A 931 -29.86 -17.54 8.62
CA ILE A 931 -31.17 -17.36 7.97
C ILE A 931 -31.62 -15.92 8.19
N ALA A 932 -31.57 -15.10 7.13
CA ALA A 932 -32.18 -13.79 7.11
C ALA A 932 -33.64 -13.89 6.63
N ARG A 933 -34.55 -13.16 7.28
CA ARG A 933 -35.91 -12.93 6.75
C ARG A 933 -36.11 -11.44 6.55
N GLU A 934 -36.58 -11.05 5.36
CA GLU A 934 -36.95 -9.68 5.08
C GLU A 934 -38.17 -9.25 5.92
N GLY A 935 -37.99 -8.23 6.74
CA GLY A 935 -39.05 -7.58 7.53
C GLY A 935 -38.50 -6.95 8.80
N GLY A 936 -38.43 -5.61 8.83
CA GLY A 936 -37.70 -4.83 9.81
C GLY A 936 -37.95 -5.17 11.28
N GLY A 937 -36.85 -5.48 11.98
CA GLY A 937 -36.77 -5.63 13.44
C GLY A 937 -35.36 -6.09 13.82
N MET A 938 -34.74 -5.44 14.82
CA MET A 938 -33.38 -5.72 15.29
C MET A 938 -33.17 -7.20 15.64
N LEU A 939 -32.19 -7.86 15.02
CA LEU A 939 -31.64 -9.13 15.46
C LEU A 939 -30.61 -8.89 16.57
N ARG A 940 -30.66 -9.71 17.63
CA ARG A 940 -29.50 -9.96 18.49
C ARG A 940 -29.01 -11.37 18.22
N GLU A 941 -27.70 -11.47 18.01
CA GLU A 941 -26.97 -12.71 17.83
C GLU A 941 -27.09 -13.58 19.08
N VAL A 942 -27.37 -14.88 18.91
CA VAL A 942 -27.31 -15.88 19.98
C VAL A 942 -26.19 -16.83 19.60
N LEU A 943 -25.04 -16.69 20.27
CA LEU A 943 -23.93 -17.64 20.19
C LEU A 943 -24.29 -18.90 20.99
N LEU A 944 -24.38 -20.04 20.31
CA LEU A 944 -24.35 -21.35 20.94
C LEU A 944 -22.95 -21.93 20.71
N ASP A 945 -22.16 -21.94 21.78
CA ASP A 945 -20.93 -22.73 21.84
C ASP A 945 -21.30 -24.17 22.22
N THR A 946 -20.94 -25.12 21.36
CA THR A 946 -21.11 -26.55 21.65
C THR A 946 -19.85 -27.31 21.29
N GLN A 947 -18.98 -27.53 22.28
CA GLN A 947 -18.22 -28.76 22.37
C GLN A 947 -19.00 -29.75 23.24
N LEU A 948 -19.48 -30.86 22.68
CA LEU A 948 -20.00 -31.96 23.49
C LEU A 948 -19.62 -33.33 22.91
N GLY A 949 -18.80 -34.05 23.68
CA GLY A 949 -18.73 -35.50 23.67
C GLY A 949 -19.79 -36.12 24.61
N ARG A 950 -20.45 -37.16 24.11
CA ARG A 950 -21.33 -38.18 24.74
C ARG A 950 -22.28 -37.78 25.88
N GLU A 951 -23.57 -37.94 25.56
CA GLU A 951 -24.75 -38.18 26.43
C GLU A 951 -24.82 -37.41 27.76
N THR A 952 -25.47 -36.25 27.73
CA THR A 952 -26.31 -35.77 28.85
C THR A 952 -27.43 -34.88 28.30
N SER A 953 -28.66 -35.11 28.74
CA SER A 953 -29.79 -34.21 28.48
C SER A 953 -29.66 -32.98 29.37
N ILE A 954 -29.64 -31.78 28.77
CA ILE A 954 -29.62 -30.51 29.49
C ILE A 954 -30.92 -29.76 29.16
N ASN A 955 -31.80 -29.61 30.15
CA ASN A 955 -32.87 -28.61 30.11
C ASN A 955 -32.32 -27.31 30.69
N ARG A 956 -32.23 -26.23 29.90
CA ARG A 956 -31.96 -24.88 30.40
C ARG A 956 -33.13 -23.94 30.08
N GLN A 957 -33.69 -23.36 31.13
CA GLN A 957 -34.59 -22.21 31.04
C GLN A 957 -33.77 -20.94 30.85
N ILE A 958 -34.02 -20.19 29.79
CA ILE A 958 -33.41 -18.87 29.56
C ILE A 958 -34.37 -17.80 30.10
N VAL A 959 -33.91 -16.98 31.04
CA VAL A 959 -34.65 -15.81 31.56
C VAL A 959 -33.92 -14.54 31.13
N LEU A 960 -34.61 -13.63 30.46
CA LEU A 960 -34.08 -12.32 30.06
C LEU A 960 -34.57 -11.23 31.03
N PRO A 961 -33.72 -10.30 31.49
CA PRO A 961 -34.17 -9.20 32.34
C PRO A 961 -34.79 -8.07 31.52
N ALA A 962 -35.94 -7.57 31.97
CA ALA A 962 -36.60 -6.39 31.41
C ALA A 962 -36.07 -5.11 32.09
N LEU A 963 -35.68 -4.11 31.28
CA LEU A 963 -35.63 -2.71 31.72
C LEU A 963 -36.88 -2.01 31.17
N TYR A 964 -37.75 -1.57 32.08
CA TYR A 964 -39.03 -0.93 31.80
C TYR A 964 -38.95 0.56 32.16
N THR A 965 -39.48 1.43 31.31
CA THR A 965 -40.22 2.62 31.75
C THR A 965 -41.41 2.85 30.81
N GLY A 966 -42.62 2.79 31.37
CA GLY A 966 -43.86 3.19 30.67
C GLY A 966 -44.96 2.13 30.76
N ALA A 967 -45.94 2.39 31.62
CA ALA A 967 -47.02 1.47 31.98
C ALA A 967 -47.90 1.05 30.78
N TYR A 968 -48.07 -0.26 30.57
CA TYR A 968 -49.33 -0.92 30.20
C TYR A 968 -49.21 -2.43 30.52
N ASN A 969 -50.24 -2.99 31.16
CA ASN A 969 -50.32 -4.42 31.52
C ASN A 969 -50.51 -5.29 30.27
N GLU A 970 -49.52 -6.07 29.86
CA GLU A 970 -49.76 -7.26 29.03
C GLU A 970 -48.94 -8.47 29.51
N ARG A 971 -49.57 -9.65 29.40
CA ARG A 971 -49.10 -10.95 29.91
C ARG A 971 -47.96 -11.49 29.04
N VAL A 972 -46.86 -11.90 29.67
CA VAL A 972 -45.76 -12.63 29.02
C VAL A 972 -46.09 -14.13 28.99
N ALA A 973 -45.93 -14.77 27.83
CA ALA A 973 -45.95 -16.24 27.68
C ALA A 973 -44.52 -16.74 27.45
N TYR A 974 -44.17 -17.88 28.03
CA TYR A 974 -42.85 -18.51 27.93
C TYR A 974 -42.93 -19.72 27.02
N TYR A 975 -41.94 -19.93 26.16
CA TYR A 975 -41.88 -21.07 25.25
C TYR A 975 -40.67 -21.95 25.58
N ASP A 976 -40.87 -23.26 25.59
CA ASP A 976 -39.78 -24.25 25.66
C ASP A 976 -39.51 -24.83 24.27
N LEU A 977 -38.22 -24.96 23.93
CA LEU A 977 -37.73 -25.53 22.68
C LEU A 977 -37.02 -26.85 22.96
N SER A 978 -37.39 -27.91 22.25
CA SER A 978 -36.71 -29.22 22.31
C SER A 978 -36.45 -29.75 20.91
N ILE A 979 -35.22 -30.22 20.65
CA ILE A 979 -34.79 -30.80 19.36
C ILE A 979 -34.24 -32.20 19.64
N GLY A 980 -34.60 -33.19 18.82
CA GLY A 980 -34.11 -34.56 18.94
C GLY A 980 -33.80 -35.21 17.59
N TYR A 981 -32.81 -36.10 17.56
CA TYR A 981 -32.38 -36.87 16.39
C TYR A 981 -32.20 -38.35 16.74
N LYS A 982 -32.38 -39.25 15.76
CA LYS A 982 -32.23 -40.71 15.92
C LYS A 982 -31.51 -41.30 14.71
N LEU A 983 -30.39 -42.00 14.97
CA LEU A 983 -29.61 -42.74 13.97
C LEU A 983 -29.81 -44.25 14.14
N VAL A 984 -30.01 -44.99 13.05
CA VAL A 984 -29.98 -46.47 13.00
C VAL A 984 -29.34 -46.86 11.66
N GLY A 985 -28.26 -47.66 11.65
CA GLY A 985 -27.44 -47.91 10.46
C GLY A 985 -27.57 -49.30 9.81
N ALA A 986 -27.28 -49.38 8.50
CA ALA A 986 -26.35 -50.32 7.83
C ALA A 986 -26.26 -50.04 6.30
N SER A 987 -25.07 -50.28 5.72
CA SER A 987 -24.56 -49.93 4.37
C SER A 987 -24.72 -51.01 3.28
N HIS A 988 -24.52 -50.67 1.98
CA HIS A 988 -23.77 -51.41 0.92
C HIS A 988 -23.73 -50.65 -0.46
N CYS A 989 -22.54 -50.45 -1.05
CA CYS A 989 -22.31 -50.10 -2.47
C CYS A 989 -22.04 -51.35 -3.33
N PRO A 990 -22.32 -51.36 -4.65
CA PRO A 990 -22.05 -52.52 -5.51
C PRO A 990 -20.58 -52.60 -5.96
N SER A 991 -19.98 -53.78 -5.85
CA SER A 991 -18.69 -54.13 -6.46
C SER A 991 -18.85 -54.53 -7.96
N PRO A 992 -17.79 -54.45 -8.79
CA PRO A 992 -17.83 -54.82 -10.22
C PRO A 992 -18.03 -56.34 -10.45
N PRO A 993 -18.39 -56.79 -11.67
CA PRO A 993 -19.22 -57.98 -11.86
C PRO A 993 -18.41 -59.29 -11.95
N ILE A 994 -18.62 -60.23 -11.03
CA ILE A 994 -18.50 -61.69 -11.28
C ILE A 994 -19.61 -62.41 -10.47
N GLY A 995 -20.43 -63.23 -11.14
CA GLY A 995 -21.79 -63.59 -10.68
C GLY A 995 -21.97 -64.82 -9.80
N TYR A 996 -23.13 -64.85 -9.11
CA TYR A 996 -24.05 -65.97 -8.76
C TYR A 996 -25.22 -65.40 -7.90
N PRO A 997 -26.34 -66.12 -7.62
CA PRO A 997 -27.70 -65.63 -7.90
C PRO A 997 -28.49 -65.05 -6.71
N TYR A 998 -29.52 -64.28 -7.10
CA TYR A 998 -30.54 -63.53 -6.35
C TYR A 998 -31.49 -64.34 -5.44
N HIS A 999 -31.99 -63.72 -4.36
CA HIS A 999 -33.41 -63.72 -3.91
C HIS A 999 -33.66 -62.66 -2.78
N PRO A 1000 -34.92 -62.19 -2.54
CA PRO A 1000 -35.23 -60.75 -2.43
C PRO A 1000 -36.00 -60.32 -1.15
N ASN A 1001 -36.24 -59.00 -1.06
CA ASN A 1001 -37.28 -58.25 -0.32
C ASN A 1001 -36.81 -57.39 0.87
N ALA A 1002 -36.80 -56.06 0.67
CA ALA A 1002 -37.70 -55.11 1.32
C ALA A 1002 -37.38 -53.69 0.81
N SER A 1003 -38.38 -52.98 0.30
CA SER A 1003 -38.29 -51.56 -0.03
C SER A 1003 -38.53 -50.72 1.21
N LEU A 1004 -37.61 -49.81 1.54
CA LEU A 1004 -37.87 -48.68 2.43
C LEU A 1004 -37.23 -47.44 1.82
N SER A 1005 -38.01 -46.36 1.73
CA SER A 1005 -37.60 -45.03 1.31
C SER A 1005 -37.04 -44.27 2.51
N ASP A 1006 -35.89 -43.62 2.38
CA ASP A 1006 -35.33 -42.78 3.43
C ASP A 1006 -35.84 -41.34 3.34
N THR A 1007 -36.13 -40.74 4.50
CA THR A 1007 -36.36 -39.29 4.65
C THR A 1007 -35.84 -38.89 6.02
N MET A 1008 -34.86 -37.98 6.08
CA MET A 1008 -34.44 -37.37 7.33
C MET A 1008 -35.51 -36.36 7.77
N THR A 1009 -36.15 -36.58 8.91
CA THR A 1009 -37.14 -35.63 9.45
C THR A 1009 -36.58 -34.96 10.70
N VAL A 1010 -36.30 -33.66 10.60
CA VAL A 1010 -36.04 -32.80 11.76
C VAL A 1010 -37.39 -32.27 12.25
N SER A 1011 -37.79 -32.58 13.48
CA SER A 1011 -38.97 -32.00 14.10
C SER A 1011 -38.57 -30.96 15.14
N ILE A 1012 -39.03 -29.73 14.92
CA ILE A 1012 -38.90 -28.62 15.87
C ILE A 1012 -40.28 -28.38 16.47
N GLN A 1013 -40.41 -28.56 17.78
CA GLN A 1013 -41.67 -28.33 18.48
C GLN A 1013 -41.55 -27.11 19.39
N PHE A 1014 -42.42 -26.12 19.17
CA PHE A 1014 -42.59 -24.97 20.06
C PHE A 1014 -43.81 -25.21 20.93
N ASN A 1015 -43.61 -25.38 22.24
CA ASN A 1015 -44.72 -25.46 23.19
C ASN A 1015 -44.88 -24.10 23.87
N LYS A 1016 -46.11 -23.57 23.82
CA LYS A 1016 -46.51 -22.26 24.35
C LYS A 1016 -46.89 -22.31 25.83
#